data_AF-A0AAD3CF38-F1
#
_entry.id   AF-A0AAD3CF38-F1
#
_cell.length_a   1.000
_cell.length_b   1.000
_cell.length_c   1.000
_cell.angle_alpha   90.00
_cell.angle_beta   90.00
_cell.angle_gamma   90.00
#
_symmetry.space_group_name_H-M   'P 1'
#
loop_
_entity.id
_entity.type
_entity.pdbx_description
1 polymer ?
#
loop_
_entity_poly.entity_id
_entity_poly.type
_entity_poly.pdbx_seq_one_letter_code
_entity_poly.pdbx_strand_id
1 'polypeptide(L)'
;MGCCVSTENCRVGTAAVKGDQPEEEVIVRARSIKVYDLSGNSKHVYNDEEEIDVTAKSKDSPPPSTIKIADEGSRPPSAMKVGRGSLKSSIISNISNDSSKQVKFDEEINADPSQLQADAANRRASMDSARSVRSIESHVDRISSAKELSRALNLKNRPGLGQKNASTYSLSTKEFFAGETEEEAKARRNVYRQESDIVRGTMLQDKSLYDLQNQILDWESKHRINKDIAEMESLFARTSMIKDPARQSLMIEKFLRRKEWMNSIIRLDPRNQIHTYFQEVARSGGPLEDPLVVAPISLMQGFRRASSFSVWRPTSIDAIQLMMRGEATGKGMDIKGKSAKKGFLSGLIPFIQIYENQHKEKAKLGLTSHGMTRIYFKSKTLRVKAAMELDRVINIMKNTPDLETYVKQQNELKGKSLNASLMRVSRVMQKGLQFVEEEGSPHRLDVDDYNLKYVDDCGFGIEVSERVFYEACVMCKDISRKGEMITGRPSEPNFQAMNFESIRNHKGDGPRPVVYQLDETDPLKPNTLVVAYEENETVTPVSSDFDCFTVATRGVVYDQKMPEEQVEFMKWMVSSIGEILDTPKEGETWTSRWFEILDNTHKRGEKLAKVPRFGFGDPKSYQMMEGAVTRFVYNKNGAVRHGAECFNYKFPQEIDDELLVIMDSGFDGTNRLFKYMKPEELQELMLEKIDDGFIFPINPKWIVADKGWKRVYDKLMSSKNANTQISLETWFPKDSGIRELIEEIHMKHPQGYSTTMDTPKLEGTEALDLMRQQLKRQKVLRKAIVKFKSYYQMSH
;
A
#
# COMPACT_ATOMS: atom_id res chain seq x y z
N MET A 1 -26.66 33.69 14.13
CA MET A 1 -27.03 34.52 12.97
C MET A 1 -26.76 33.68 11.73
N GLY A 2 -27.80 33.08 11.14
CA GLY A 2 -27.67 32.25 9.94
C GLY A 2 -28.28 32.98 8.74
N CYS A 3 -27.47 33.26 7.73
CA CYS A 3 -27.95 33.70 6.42
C CYS A 3 -27.85 32.53 5.43
N CYS A 4 -28.95 32.22 4.75
CA CYS A 4 -28.97 31.31 3.61
C CYS A 4 -28.55 32.07 2.34
N VAL A 5 -27.60 31.51 1.58
CA VAL A 5 -27.27 31.96 0.22
C VAL A 5 -27.82 30.92 -0.75
N SER A 6 -28.66 31.35 -1.69
CA SER A 6 -29.17 30.50 -2.78
C SER A 6 -28.66 31.05 -4.11
N THR A 7 -28.07 30.19 -4.94
CA THR A 7 -27.70 30.49 -6.33
C THR A 7 -28.66 29.77 -7.25
N GLU A 8 -29.51 30.51 -7.98
CA GLU A 8 -30.36 29.95 -9.03
C GLU A 8 -29.81 30.29 -10.43
N ASN A 9 -29.76 29.25 -11.28
CA ASN A 9 -29.81 29.26 -12.75
C ASN A 9 -28.71 30.02 -13.55
N CYS A 10 -27.65 29.30 -13.91
CA CYS A 10 -26.90 29.57 -15.15
C CYS A 10 -27.18 28.47 -16.19
N ARG A 11 -27.95 28.79 -17.24
CA ARG A 11 -28.00 28.00 -18.48
C ARG A 11 -26.83 28.39 -19.36
N VAL A 12 -25.94 27.45 -19.67
CA VAL A 12 -24.91 27.62 -20.71
C VAL A 12 -25.51 27.15 -22.03
N GLY A 13 -25.70 28.07 -22.97
CA GLY A 13 -26.04 27.74 -24.35
C GLY A 13 -24.77 27.44 -25.14
N THR A 14 -24.70 26.28 -25.79
CA THR A 14 -23.66 25.94 -26.75
C THR A 14 -23.99 26.57 -28.10
N ALA A 15 -23.18 27.52 -28.56
CA ALA A 15 -23.18 27.98 -29.96
C ALA A 15 -22.04 27.29 -30.72
N ALA A 16 -22.37 26.66 -31.84
CA ALA A 16 -21.38 26.10 -32.77
C ALA A 16 -20.80 27.22 -33.63
N VAL A 17 -19.48 27.38 -33.63
CA VAL A 17 -18.76 28.28 -34.55
C VAL A 17 -17.91 27.42 -35.49
N LYS A 18 -18.13 27.60 -36.79
CA LYS A 18 -17.25 27.15 -37.87
C LYS A 18 -16.34 28.31 -38.27
N GLY A 19 -15.04 28.07 -38.41
CA GLY A 19 -14.14 28.93 -39.20
C GLY A 19 -12.98 29.55 -38.43
N ASP A 20 -11.81 29.54 -39.07
CA ASP A 20 -10.46 29.92 -38.59
C ASP A 20 -10.31 31.39 -38.14
N GLN A 21 -10.05 31.62 -36.85
CA GLN A 21 -9.42 32.81 -36.25
C GLN A 21 -8.77 32.44 -34.89
N PRO A 22 -7.71 33.13 -34.42
CA PRO A 22 -6.99 32.80 -33.18
C PRO A 22 -7.77 33.22 -31.92
N GLU A 23 -7.48 32.51 -30.83
CA GLU A 23 -8.19 32.48 -29.55
C GLU A 23 -8.41 33.87 -28.92
N GLU A 24 -9.68 34.27 -28.73
CA GLU A 24 -10.08 35.32 -27.79
C GLU A 24 -10.46 34.71 -26.44
N GLU A 25 -9.92 35.31 -25.38
CA GLU A 25 -10.09 34.93 -23.98
C GLU A 25 -11.53 35.19 -23.50
N VAL A 26 -12.27 34.13 -23.15
CA VAL A 26 -13.64 34.24 -22.62
C VAL A 26 -13.59 34.62 -21.13
N ILE A 27 -13.73 35.92 -20.83
CA ILE A 27 -13.88 36.43 -19.46
C ILE A 27 -15.34 36.36 -19.04
N VAL A 28 -15.69 35.43 -18.14
CA VAL A 28 -17.00 35.39 -17.49
C VAL A 28 -17.03 36.42 -16.34
N ARG A 29 -17.72 37.54 -16.54
CA ARG A 29 -17.96 38.56 -15.49
C ARG A 29 -19.35 38.38 -14.88
N ALA A 30 -19.44 37.96 -13.62
CA ALA A 30 -20.68 38.03 -12.86
C ALA A 30 -20.87 39.46 -12.31
N ARG A 31 -21.95 40.16 -12.70
CA ARG A 31 -22.28 41.49 -12.21
C ARG A 31 -23.44 41.39 -11.20
N SER A 32 -23.14 41.76 -9.95
CA SER A 32 -24.04 41.95 -8.79
C SER A 32 -24.42 40.72 -7.95
N ILE A 33 -24.33 40.92 -6.62
CA ILE A 33 -24.86 40.04 -5.57
C ILE A 33 -25.94 40.84 -4.83
N LYS A 34 -27.13 40.26 -4.66
CA LYS A 34 -28.19 40.83 -3.81
C LYS A 34 -28.19 40.11 -2.46
N VAL A 35 -28.09 40.88 -1.38
CA VAL A 35 -28.24 40.36 -0.02
C VAL A 35 -29.59 40.82 0.52
N TYR A 36 -30.34 39.87 1.07
CA TYR A 36 -31.64 40.09 1.69
C TYR A 36 -31.50 39.99 3.20
N ASP A 37 -32.16 40.87 3.94
CA ASP A 37 -32.31 40.71 5.37
C ASP A 37 -33.51 39.81 5.73
N LEU A 38 -33.66 39.48 7.01
CA LEU A 38 -34.75 38.64 7.53
C LEU A 38 -36.16 39.25 7.33
N SER A 39 -36.25 40.51 6.88
CA SER A 39 -37.52 41.17 6.53
C SER A 39 -37.81 41.19 5.02
N GLY A 40 -36.95 40.56 4.21
CA GLY A 40 -37.12 40.45 2.76
C GLY A 40 -36.67 41.68 1.97
N ASN A 41 -36.04 42.66 2.62
CA ASN A 41 -35.56 43.87 1.95
C ASN A 41 -34.17 43.62 1.34
N SER A 42 -34.02 43.92 0.06
CA SER A 42 -32.72 43.80 -0.63
C SER A 42 -31.92 45.10 -0.54
N LYS A 43 -30.66 45.02 -0.11
CA LYS A 43 -29.67 46.10 -0.30
C LYS A 43 -28.71 45.73 -1.43
N HIS A 44 -28.49 46.68 -2.34
CA HIS A 44 -27.40 46.61 -3.32
C HIS A 44 -26.10 47.06 -2.67
N VAL A 45 -25.05 46.24 -2.75
CA VAL A 45 -23.70 46.62 -2.37
C VAL A 45 -22.89 46.77 -3.64
N TYR A 46 -22.39 47.98 -3.91
CA TYR A 46 -21.34 48.23 -4.89
C TYR A 46 -20.00 48.12 -4.16
N ASN A 47 -19.03 47.40 -4.72
CA ASN A 47 -17.63 47.49 -4.31
C ASN A 47 -16.95 48.47 -5.27
N ASP A 48 -16.37 49.53 -4.70
CA ASP A 48 -15.50 50.46 -5.42
C ASP A 48 -14.19 49.76 -5.81
N GLU A 49 -13.67 50.20 -6.95
CA GLU A 49 -12.50 49.69 -7.66
C GLU A 49 -11.18 50.08 -6.95
N GLU A 50 -10.24 49.14 -6.85
CA GLU A 50 -8.80 49.45 -6.85
C GLU A 50 -8.12 48.59 -7.93
N GLU A 51 -7.68 49.27 -8.97
CA GLU A 51 -6.93 48.73 -10.10
C GLU A 51 -5.43 48.86 -9.77
N ILE A 52 -4.73 47.72 -9.65
CA ILE A 52 -3.26 47.70 -9.54
C ILE A 52 -2.69 47.33 -10.91
N ASP A 53 -2.18 48.33 -11.61
CA ASP A 53 -1.45 48.23 -12.87
C ASP A 53 -0.01 47.78 -12.59
N VAL A 54 0.40 46.64 -13.17
CA VAL A 54 1.80 46.18 -13.18
C VAL A 54 2.24 45.98 -14.61
N THR A 55 2.57 47.07 -15.28
CA THR A 55 3.26 47.06 -16.58
C THR A 55 4.77 47.25 -16.38
N ALA A 56 5.52 46.14 -16.40
CA ALA A 56 6.99 46.18 -16.48
C ALA A 56 7.44 46.29 -17.95
N LYS A 57 7.94 47.46 -18.33
CA LYS A 57 8.62 47.73 -19.62
C LYS A 57 10.02 47.10 -19.61
N SER A 58 10.30 46.17 -20.52
CA SER A 58 11.68 45.83 -20.91
C SER A 58 12.15 46.76 -22.02
N LYS A 59 13.25 47.47 -21.79
CA LYS A 59 13.99 48.26 -22.79
C LYS A 59 15.19 47.47 -23.30
N ASP A 60 15.45 47.62 -24.59
CA ASP A 60 16.59 47.12 -25.36
C ASP A 60 17.96 47.50 -24.79
N SER A 61 18.96 46.62 -25.00
CA SER A 61 20.40 46.90 -25.12
C SER A 61 21.20 45.63 -25.48
N PRO A 62 22.39 45.73 -26.12
CA PRO A 62 22.78 44.99 -27.34
C PRO A 62 23.71 43.76 -27.11
N PRO A 63 24.08 42.99 -28.17
CA PRO A 63 24.73 41.69 -28.01
C PRO A 63 26.25 41.82 -27.79
N PRO A 64 26.89 40.88 -27.08
CA PRO A 64 28.33 40.79 -27.09
C PRO A 64 28.83 39.95 -28.25
N SER A 65 29.77 40.58 -28.94
CA SER A 65 30.69 40.12 -29.97
C SER A 65 31.29 38.73 -29.80
N THR A 66 31.34 38.05 -30.93
CA THR A 66 32.31 37.06 -31.39
C THR A 66 33.72 37.30 -30.84
N ILE A 67 34.28 36.30 -30.15
CA ILE A 67 35.72 36.16 -29.94
C ILE A 67 36.13 34.81 -30.54
N LYS A 68 36.92 34.89 -31.62
CA LYS A 68 37.76 33.81 -32.12
C LYS A 68 39.03 33.80 -31.27
N ILE A 69 39.40 32.64 -30.73
CA ILE A 69 40.81 32.35 -30.38
C ILE A 69 41.15 31.00 -31.00
N ALA A 70 42.31 31.00 -31.64
CA ALA A 70 42.90 29.93 -32.42
C ALA A 70 43.61 28.89 -31.54
N ASP A 71 43.74 27.70 -32.15
CA ASP A 71 44.85 26.75 -32.13
C ASP A 71 46.04 26.97 -31.18
N GLU A 72 46.36 25.91 -30.43
CA GLU A 72 47.70 25.36 -30.10
C GLU A 72 47.42 24.22 -29.09
N GLY A 73 47.66 22.93 -29.35
CA GLY A 73 48.88 22.32 -29.86
C GLY A 73 49.70 21.83 -28.67
N SER A 74 49.59 20.54 -28.29
CA SER A 74 50.71 19.67 -27.88
C SER A 74 50.29 18.37 -27.15
N ARG A 75 51.00 17.31 -27.53
CA ARG A 75 50.93 15.91 -27.11
C ARG A 75 51.82 15.65 -25.86
N PRO A 76 51.80 14.45 -25.27
CA PRO A 76 52.10 14.18 -23.86
C PRO A 76 53.56 13.76 -23.61
N PRO A 77 53.88 13.39 -22.36
CA PRO A 77 54.84 12.31 -22.16
C PRO A 77 54.38 11.20 -21.20
N SER A 78 54.63 9.96 -21.67
CA SER A 78 55.41 8.92 -20.97
C SER A 78 54.93 8.42 -19.60
N ALA A 79 54.39 7.19 -19.53
CA ALA A 79 55.17 5.96 -19.38
C ALA A 79 55.98 5.87 -18.07
N MET A 80 55.49 5.07 -17.13
CA MET A 80 56.34 4.44 -16.12
C MET A 80 55.95 2.96 -15.97
N LYS A 81 56.93 2.11 -16.29
CA LYS A 81 56.95 0.67 -16.03
C LYS A 81 57.45 0.40 -14.60
N VAL A 82 57.20 -0.85 -14.19
CA VAL A 82 57.95 -1.70 -13.24
C VAL A 82 57.34 -1.81 -11.84
N GLY A 83 56.99 -3.05 -11.49
CA GLY A 83 56.63 -3.45 -10.14
C GLY A 83 56.14 -4.89 -10.04
N ARG A 84 56.93 -5.87 -10.52
CA ARG A 84 56.73 -7.29 -10.15
C ARG A 84 57.09 -7.44 -8.67
N GLY A 85 56.15 -7.90 -7.86
CA GLY A 85 56.37 -8.32 -6.47
C GLY A 85 55.72 -9.68 -6.22
N SER A 86 56.54 -10.73 -6.20
CA SER A 86 56.21 -12.09 -5.80
C SER A 86 56.48 -12.26 -4.30
N LEU A 87 55.55 -12.83 -3.54
CA LEU A 87 55.74 -13.46 -2.21
C LEU A 87 54.59 -14.46 -2.03
N LYS A 88 54.74 -15.76 -2.32
CA LYS A 88 55.30 -16.85 -1.48
C LYS A 88 54.84 -16.88 -0.02
N SER A 89 53.99 -17.89 0.24
CA SER A 89 54.03 -18.91 1.31
C SER A 89 53.98 -18.51 2.78
N SER A 90 53.02 -19.09 3.51
CA SER A 90 53.13 -19.80 4.81
C SER A 90 51.70 -20.27 5.17
N ILE A 91 51.28 -21.53 5.00
CA ILE A 91 51.53 -22.73 5.84
C ILE A 91 51.83 -22.40 7.30
N ILE A 92 50.83 -22.54 8.17
CA ILE A 92 50.96 -23.10 9.52
C ILE A 92 49.76 -24.03 9.79
N SER A 93 50.09 -25.29 10.01
CA SER A 93 49.31 -26.36 10.61
C SER A 93 49.33 -26.28 12.14
N ASN A 94 48.28 -26.76 12.81
CA ASN A 94 48.26 -27.46 14.13
C ASN A 94 46.82 -27.98 14.32
N ILE A 95 46.49 -29.27 14.19
CA ILE A 95 46.75 -30.45 15.05
C ILE A 95 46.06 -30.39 16.44
N SER A 96 45.09 -31.30 16.57
CA SER A 96 44.55 -32.06 17.72
C SER A 96 44.07 -31.34 18.99
N ASN A 97 42.83 -31.62 19.39
CA ASN A 97 42.63 -32.63 20.44
C ASN A 97 41.20 -33.17 20.52
N ASP A 98 41.19 -34.47 20.75
CA ASP A 98 40.12 -35.42 20.99
C ASP A 98 39.52 -35.25 22.40
N SER A 99 38.23 -35.56 22.59
CA SER A 99 37.75 -36.39 23.71
C SER A 99 36.21 -36.45 23.77
N SER A 100 35.73 -37.66 23.51
CA SER A 100 34.47 -38.24 23.95
C SER A 100 34.15 -38.02 25.44
N LYS A 101 32.89 -37.75 25.77
CA LYS A 101 32.24 -38.23 27.01
C LYS A 101 30.74 -38.46 26.78
N GLN A 102 30.35 -39.74 26.81
CA GLN A 102 28.98 -40.22 27.02
C GLN A 102 28.52 -39.82 28.44
N VAL A 103 27.28 -39.34 28.56
CA VAL A 103 26.54 -39.33 29.82
C VAL A 103 25.18 -39.96 29.56
N LYS A 104 24.92 -41.06 30.27
CA LYS A 104 23.62 -41.73 30.40
C LYS A 104 22.74 -40.90 31.35
N PHE A 105 21.47 -40.75 31.02
CA PHE A 105 20.41 -40.45 31.98
C PHE A 105 19.28 -41.45 31.75
N ASP A 106 19.06 -42.29 32.76
CA ASP A 106 17.86 -43.10 32.93
C ASP A 106 16.88 -42.26 33.77
N GLU A 107 15.67 -42.00 33.25
CA GLU A 107 14.54 -41.56 34.08
C GLU A 107 13.30 -42.39 33.70
N GLU A 108 12.79 -43.11 34.69
CA GLU A 108 11.59 -43.94 34.66
C GLU A 108 10.32 -43.08 34.54
N ILE A 109 9.43 -43.48 33.63
CA ILE A 109 8.07 -42.95 33.50
C ILE A 109 7.12 -43.87 34.27
N ASN A 110 6.53 -43.37 35.36
CA ASN A 110 5.32 -43.93 35.96
C ASN A 110 4.12 -43.07 35.51
N ALA A 111 3.26 -43.64 34.65
CA ALA A 111 2.04 -43.00 34.18
C ALA A 111 0.83 -43.43 35.03
N ASP A 112 0.03 -42.42 35.39
CA ASP A 112 -1.17 -42.47 36.22
C ASP A 112 -2.38 -43.13 35.49
N PRO A 113 -3.08 -44.13 36.08
CA PRO A 113 -4.26 -44.77 35.49
C PRO A 113 -5.52 -43.90 35.32
N SER A 114 -5.52 -42.64 35.72
CA SER A 114 -6.71 -41.76 35.65
C SER A 114 -7.05 -41.21 34.25
N GLN A 115 -6.20 -41.43 33.24
CA GLN A 115 -6.36 -40.87 31.89
C GLN A 115 -7.20 -41.71 30.90
N LEU A 116 -7.62 -42.92 31.28
CA LEU A 116 -8.36 -43.85 30.41
C LEU A 116 -9.89 -43.65 30.38
N GLN A 117 -10.45 -42.77 31.23
CA GLN A 117 -11.90 -42.50 31.25
C GLN A 117 -12.34 -41.27 30.41
N ALA A 118 -11.41 -40.38 30.05
CA ALA A 118 -11.71 -39.23 29.19
C ALA A 118 -11.91 -39.62 27.71
N ASP A 119 -11.26 -40.68 27.24
CA ASP A 119 -11.32 -41.13 25.84
C ASP A 119 -12.63 -41.87 25.47
N ALA A 120 -13.39 -42.33 26.46
CA ALA A 120 -14.69 -42.97 26.24
C ALA A 120 -15.82 -41.94 25.99
N ALA A 121 -15.69 -40.72 26.51
CA ALA A 121 -16.66 -39.64 26.30
C ALA A 121 -16.54 -39.02 24.89
N ASN A 122 -15.32 -38.90 24.36
CA ASN A 122 -15.07 -38.38 23.01
C ASN A 122 -15.56 -39.31 21.88
N ARG A 123 -15.69 -40.62 22.12
CA ARG A 123 -16.25 -41.56 21.13
C ARG A 123 -17.77 -41.49 20.99
N ARG A 124 -18.49 -40.99 22.01
CA ARG A 124 -19.96 -40.81 21.94
C ARG A 124 -20.38 -39.55 21.17
N ALA A 125 -19.51 -38.53 21.08
CA ALA A 125 -19.74 -37.35 20.23
C ALA A 125 -19.64 -37.64 18.72
N SER A 126 -19.07 -38.78 18.32
CA SER A 126 -18.90 -39.18 16.92
C SER A 126 -20.17 -39.78 16.27
N MET A 127 -21.23 -40.04 17.04
CA MET A 127 -22.47 -40.66 16.54
C MET A 127 -23.57 -39.67 16.12
N ASP A 128 -23.40 -38.36 16.34
CA ASP A 128 -24.34 -37.32 15.87
C ASP A 128 -24.11 -36.88 14.40
N SER A 129 -23.21 -37.56 13.67
CA SER A 129 -22.88 -37.29 12.26
C SER A 129 -24.04 -37.58 11.27
N ALA A 130 -25.11 -38.26 11.71
CA ALA A 130 -26.27 -38.57 10.86
C ALA A 130 -27.17 -37.35 10.55
N ARG A 131 -27.07 -36.24 11.31
CA ARG A 131 -27.80 -34.98 10.98
C ARG A 131 -27.07 -34.10 9.96
N SER A 132 -25.76 -34.30 9.75
CA SER A 132 -24.96 -33.52 8.79
C SER A 132 -25.21 -33.92 7.32
N VAL A 133 -25.55 -35.20 7.09
CA VAL A 133 -25.75 -35.76 5.73
C VAL A 133 -26.93 -35.09 4.98
N ARG A 134 -28.02 -34.72 5.67
CA ARG A 134 -29.17 -34.02 5.03
C ARG A 134 -28.86 -32.56 4.66
N SER A 135 -27.88 -31.93 5.31
CA SER A 135 -27.45 -30.56 4.97
C SER A 135 -26.54 -30.54 3.73
N ILE A 136 -25.80 -31.63 3.50
CA ILE A 136 -24.92 -31.84 2.35
C ILE A 136 -25.74 -32.12 1.09
N GLU A 137 -26.79 -32.95 1.17
CA GLU A 137 -27.69 -33.21 0.05
C GLU A 137 -28.36 -31.92 -0.47
N SER A 138 -28.80 -31.04 0.45
CA SER A 138 -29.36 -29.72 0.10
C SER A 138 -28.37 -28.77 -0.60
N HIS A 139 -27.06 -28.91 -0.38
CA HIS A 139 -26.04 -28.10 -1.05
C HIS A 139 -25.68 -28.64 -2.43
N VAL A 140 -25.73 -29.96 -2.63
CA VAL A 140 -25.47 -30.61 -3.92
C VAL A 140 -26.52 -30.23 -4.96
N ASP A 141 -27.79 -30.18 -4.57
CA ASP A 141 -28.88 -29.80 -5.49
C ASP A 141 -28.73 -28.33 -5.97
N ARG A 142 -28.30 -27.43 -5.08
CA ARG A 142 -28.04 -26.01 -5.42
C ARG A 142 -26.88 -25.83 -6.41
N ILE A 143 -25.85 -26.69 -6.34
CA ILE A 143 -24.68 -26.64 -7.22
C ILE A 143 -25.03 -27.15 -8.63
N SER A 144 -25.86 -28.18 -8.74
CA SER A 144 -26.32 -28.70 -10.04
C SER A 144 -27.16 -27.67 -10.80
N SER A 145 -28.09 -26.97 -10.12
CA SER A 145 -28.90 -25.92 -10.74
C SER A 145 -28.07 -24.72 -11.22
N ALA A 146 -27.01 -24.33 -10.50
CA ALA A 146 -26.13 -23.23 -10.91
C ALA A 146 -25.29 -23.58 -12.16
N LYS A 147 -24.86 -24.84 -12.30
CA LYS A 147 -24.14 -25.33 -13.49
C LYS A 147 -25.03 -25.38 -14.74
N GLU A 148 -26.32 -25.71 -14.58
CA GLU A 148 -27.28 -25.66 -15.68
C GLU A 148 -27.55 -24.21 -16.13
N LEU A 149 -27.63 -23.27 -15.19
CA LEU A 149 -27.77 -21.84 -15.50
C LEU A 149 -26.56 -21.30 -16.28
N SER A 150 -25.33 -21.68 -15.89
CA SER A 150 -24.10 -21.30 -16.58
C SER A 150 -23.99 -21.91 -18.00
N ARG A 151 -24.51 -23.13 -18.21
CA ARG A 151 -24.60 -23.73 -19.54
C ARG A 151 -25.66 -23.05 -20.42
N ALA A 152 -26.80 -22.66 -19.84
CA ALA A 152 -27.85 -21.94 -20.54
C ALA A 152 -27.40 -20.55 -21.00
N LEU A 153 -26.59 -19.85 -20.21
CA LEU A 153 -26.02 -18.55 -20.56
C LEU A 153 -24.98 -18.66 -21.70
N ASN A 154 -24.20 -19.74 -21.75
CA ASN A 154 -23.21 -19.97 -22.82
C ASN A 154 -23.81 -20.32 -24.20
N LEU A 155 -25.08 -20.75 -24.26
CA LEU A 155 -25.74 -21.13 -25.52
C LEU A 155 -26.35 -19.94 -26.29
N LYS A 156 -26.43 -18.74 -25.69
CA LYS A 156 -27.04 -17.55 -26.34
C LYS A 156 -26.11 -16.79 -27.30
N ASN A 157 -24.84 -17.16 -27.41
CA ASN A 157 -23.90 -16.52 -28.33
C ASN A 157 -23.73 -17.32 -29.63
N ARG A 158 -24.64 -17.13 -30.59
CA ARG A 158 -24.42 -17.43 -32.01
C ARG A 158 -24.41 -16.13 -32.83
N PRO A 159 -23.45 -15.92 -33.74
CA PRO A 159 -23.30 -14.65 -34.44
C PRO A 159 -24.16 -14.59 -35.70
N GLY A 160 -24.87 -13.49 -35.89
CA GLY A 160 -25.53 -13.19 -37.14
C GLY A 160 -26.30 -11.88 -37.09
N LEU A 161 -25.62 -10.74 -37.32
CA LEU A 161 -26.15 -9.57 -38.02
C LEU A 161 -25.13 -8.40 -38.05
N GLY A 162 -24.64 -8.09 -39.25
CA GLY A 162 -24.45 -6.75 -39.81
C GLY A 162 -23.51 -5.74 -39.12
N GLN A 163 -22.32 -5.57 -39.69
CA GLN A 163 -21.49 -4.37 -39.54
C GLN A 163 -22.16 -3.14 -40.16
N LYS A 164 -22.27 -2.02 -39.42
CA LYS A 164 -22.24 -0.65 -39.97
C LYS A 164 -21.58 0.34 -38.99
N ASN A 165 -20.54 0.99 -39.52
CA ASN A 165 -20.02 2.34 -39.28
C ASN A 165 -19.77 2.83 -37.84
N ALA A 166 -18.49 2.90 -37.47
CA ALA A 166 -17.99 3.68 -36.34
C ALA A 166 -17.39 5.00 -36.84
N SER A 167 -17.96 6.13 -36.41
CA SER A 167 -17.33 7.44 -36.47
C SER A 167 -17.58 8.18 -35.15
N THR A 168 -16.48 8.49 -34.46
CA THR A 168 -16.23 9.66 -33.61
C THR A 168 -17.26 10.04 -32.54
N TYR A 169 -17.01 9.64 -31.28
CA TYR A 169 -17.40 10.42 -30.09
C TYR A 169 -16.39 10.20 -28.96
N SER A 170 -15.84 11.30 -28.42
CA SER A 170 -15.16 11.32 -27.12
C SER A 170 -16.23 11.39 -26.03
N LEU A 171 -16.26 10.40 -25.14
CA LEU A 171 -17.17 10.36 -23.99
C LEU A 171 -16.38 10.03 -22.71
N SER A 172 -16.83 10.62 -21.61
CA SER A 172 -16.20 10.52 -20.29
C SER A 172 -16.27 9.11 -19.71
N THR A 173 -15.27 8.73 -18.94
CA THR A 173 -14.99 7.41 -18.35
C THR A 173 -16.11 6.80 -17.48
N LYS A 174 -17.23 7.50 -17.22
CA LYS A 174 -18.34 6.95 -16.43
C LYS A 174 -19.40 6.20 -17.26
N GLU A 175 -19.47 6.39 -18.57
CA GLU A 175 -20.50 5.77 -19.42
C GLU A 175 -20.03 4.55 -20.22
N PHE A 176 -18.74 4.18 -20.12
CA PHE A 176 -18.14 3.09 -20.89
C PHE A 176 -18.20 1.70 -20.22
N PHE A 177 -18.63 1.61 -18.95
CA PHE A 177 -18.66 0.35 -18.18
C PHE A 177 -19.85 -0.59 -18.50
N ALA A 178 -20.65 -0.32 -19.54
CA ALA A 178 -21.88 -1.05 -19.85
C ALA A 178 -21.69 -2.32 -20.70
N GLY A 179 -20.55 -3.00 -20.60
CA GLY A 179 -20.26 -4.23 -21.34
C GLY A 179 -20.52 -5.53 -20.57
N GLU A 180 -20.40 -5.50 -19.24
CA GLU A 180 -20.73 -6.63 -18.36
C GLU A 180 -22.04 -6.30 -17.63
N THR A 181 -23.03 -7.15 -17.75
CA THR A 181 -24.26 -6.98 -16.96
C THR A 181 -23.90 -7.10 -15.48
N GLU A 182 -24.60 -6.38 -14.60
CA GLU A 182 -24.41 -6.50 -13.15
C GLU A 182 -24.56 -7.96 -12.68
N GLU A 183 -25.37 -8.75 -13.39
CA GLU A 183 -25.55 -10.19 -13.19
C GLU A 183 -24.29 -11.01 -13.51
N GLU A 184 -23.59 -10.73 -14.62
CA GLU A 184 -22.33 -11.41 -14.98
C GLU A 184 -21.22 -11.07 -13.97
N ALA A 185 -21.10 -9.79 -13.60
CA ALA A 185 -20.19 -9.36 -12.56
C ALA A 185 -20.51 -10.01 -11.21
N LYS A 186 -21.80 -10.17 -10.88
CA LYS A 186 -22.25 -10.86 -9.66
C LYS A 186 -21.98 -12.36 -9.71
N ALA A 187 -22.18 -13.00 -10.86
CA ALA A 187 -21.88 -14.42 -11.07
C ALA A 187 -20.38 -14.69 -10.90
N ARG A 188 -19.52 -13.84 -11.48
CA ARG A 188 -18.07 -13.96 -11.34
C ARG A 188 -17.60 -13.71 -9.90
N ARG A 189 -18.17 -12.72 -9.21
CA ARG A 189 -17.96 -12.49 -7.76
C ARG A 189 -18.35 -13.71 -6.92
N ASN A 190 -19.43 -14.39 -7.30
CA ASN A 190 -19.86 -15.62 -6.64
C ASN A 190 -18.90 -16.77 -6.87
N VAL A 191 -18.25 -16.87 -8.05
CA VAL A 191 -17.21 -17.90 -8.30
C VAL A 191 -16.01 -17.68 -7.38
N TYR A 192 -15.44 -16.48 -7.31
CA TYR A 192 -14.31 -16.21 -6.41
C TYR A 192 -14.67 -16.44 -4.94
N ARG A 193 -15.88 -16.04 -4.52
CA ARG A 193 -16.38 -16.32 -3.17
C ARG A 193 -16.50 -17.82 -2.93
N GLN A 194 -17.07 -18.58 -3.85
CA GLN A 194 -17.19 -20.03 -3.75
C GLN A 194 -15.82 -20.71 -3.70
N GLU A 195 -14.84 -20.29 -4.52
CA GLU A 195 -13.47 -20.83 -4.47
C GLU A 195 -12.81 -20.57 -3.12
N SER A 196 -12.95 -19.35 -2.59
CA SER A 196 -12.47 -19.00 -1.25
C SER A 196 -13.16 -19.82 -0.16
N ASP A 197 -14.49 -19.97 -0.23
CA ASP A 197 -15.28 -20.77 0.71
C ASP A 197 -14.95 -22.27 0.61
N ILE A 198 -14.64 -22.80 -0.59
CA ILE A 198 -14.15 -24.17 -0.78
C ILE A 198 -12.83 -24.35 -0.05
N VAL A 199 -11.87 -23.45 -0.26
CA VAL A 199 -10.56 -23.48 0.41
C VAL A 199 -10.75 -23.39 1.93
N ARG A 200 -11.56 -22.44 2.41
CA ARG A 200 -11.85 -22.25 3.84
C ARG A 200 -12.56 -23.46 4.47
N GLY A 201 -13.59 -23.97 3.82
CA GLY A 201 -14.41 -25.08 4.32
C GLY A 201 -13.66 -26.41 4.39
N THR A 202 -12.78 -26.69 3.41
CA THR A 202 -11.91 -27.88 3.47
C THR A 202 -10.81 -27.76 4.53
N MET A 203 -10.29 -26.56 4.79
CA MET A 203 -9.24 -26.33 5.79
C MET A 203 -9.72 -26.53 7.23
N LEU A 204 -10.94 -26.12 7.54
CA LEU A 204 -11.51 -26.30 8.89
C LEU A 204 -11.70 -27.79 9.26
N GLN A 205 -11.68 -28.69 8.27
CA GLN A 205 -11.93 -30.12 8.46
C GLN A 205 -10.66 -30.97 8.47
N ASP A 206 -9.51 -30.46 7.99
CA ASP A 206 -8.29 -31.26 7.84
C ASP A 206 -7.00 -30.46 8.15
N LYS A 207 -6.42 -30.73 9.33
CA LYS A 207 -5.17 -30.12 9.79
C LYS A 207 -4.00 -30.38 8.82
N SER A 208 -4.01 -31.49 8.08
CA SER A 208 -2.98 -31.81 7.10
C SER A 208 -3.01 -30.87 5.89
N LEU A 209 -4.18 -30.34 5.52
CA LEU A 209 -4.33 -29.38 4.42
C LEU A 209 -3.84 -27.98 4.79
N TYR A 210 -3.92 -27.60 6.07
CA TYR A 210 -3.35 -26.35 6.58
C TYR A 210 -1.81 -26.39 6.56
N ASP A 211 -1.23 -27.49 7.06
CA ASP A 211 0.22 -27.71 6.97
C ASP A 211 0.68 -27.81 5.51
N LEU A 212 -0.13 -28.42 4.65
CA LEU A 212 0.12 -28.44 3.21
C LEU A 212 0.10 -27.02 2.62
N GLN A 213 -0.86 -26.16 2.97
CA GLN A 213 -0.87 -24.76 2.50
C GLN A 213 0.38 -23.98 2.93
N ASN A 214 0.81 -24.15 4.18
CA ASN A 214 2.04 -23.53 4.69
C ASN A 214 3.26 -24.01 3.90
N GLN A 215 3.30 -25.29 3.53
CA GLN A 215 4.31 -25.80 2.62
C GLN A 215 4.16 -25.16 1.23
N ILE A 216 2.96 -25.13 0.63
CA ILE A 216 2.65 -24.69 -0.75
C ILE A 216 3.17 -23.28 -1.11
N LEU A 217 3.32 -22.39 -0.13
CA LEU A 217 3.76 -21.03 -0.37
C LEU A 217 5.25 -20.90 -0.69
N ASP A 218 6.03 -21.92 -0.34
CA ASP A 218 7.37 -22.12 -0.86
C ASP A 218 7.32 -22.82 -2.23
N TRP A 219 8.15 -22.36 -3.17
CA TRP A 219 8.12 -22.85 -4.55
C TRP A 219 8.38 -24.35 -4.65
N GLU A 220 9.24 -24.90 -3.79
CA GLU A 220 9.50 -26.35 -3.76
C GLU A 220 8.21 -27.14 -3.55
N SER A 221 7.27 -26.60 -2.79
CA SER A 221 5.97 -27.21 -2.57
C SER A 221 5.00 -27.00 -3.72
N LYS A 222 5.06 -25.90 -4.46
CA LYS A 222 4.30 -25.75 -5.71
C LYS A 222 4.80 -26.72 -6.78
N HIS A 223 6.10 -26.96 -6.86
CA HIS A 223 6.65 -28.02 -7.69
C HIS A 223 6.17 -29.41 -7.24
N ARG A 224 6.13 -29.67 -5.93
CA ARG A 224 5.49 -30.88 -5.37
C ARG A 224 4.02 -30.98 -5.75
N ILE A 225 3.21 -29.92 -5.68
CA ILE A 225 1.80 -29.95 -6.13
C ILE A 225 1.70 -30.30 -7.61
N ASN A 226 2.48 -29.66 -8.47
CA ASN A 226 2.41 -29.93 -9.91
C ASN A 226 2.84 -31.37 -10.21
N LYS A 227 3.85 -31.87 -9.49
CA LYS A 227 4.26 -33.27 -9.53
C LYS A 227 3.15 -34.20 -9.02
N ASP A 228 2.52 -33.87 -7.90
CA ASP A 228 1.39 -34.62 -7.34
C ASP A 228 0.18 -34.62 -8.29
N ILE A 229 -0.11 -33.50 -8.96
CA ILE A 229 -1.12 -33.39 -10.02
C ILE A 229 -0.77 -34.34 -11.16
N ALA A 230 0.47 -34.29 -11.66
CA ALA A 230 0.91 -35.14 -12.76
C ALA A 230 0.92 -36.64 -12.38
N GLU A 231 1.35 -36.98 -11.17
CA GLU A 231 1.31 -38.32 -10.61
C GLU A 231 -0.13 -38.81 -10.43
N MET A 232 -1.03 -37.92 -9.96
CA MET A 232 -2.45 -38.24 -9.84
C MET A 232 -3.13 -38.39 -11.20
N GLU A 233 -2.75 -37.61 -12.22
CA GLU A 233 -3.21 -37.79 -13.61
C GLU A 233 -2.74 -39.13 -14.18
N SER A 234 -1.50 -39.52 -13.88
CA SER A 234 -0.97 -40.85 -14.23
C SER A 234 -1.68 -41.98 -13.50
N LEU A 235 -2.01 -41.81 -12.20
CA LEU A 235 -2.80 -42.77 -11.45
C LEU A 235 -4.22 -42.87 -12.02
N PHE A 236 -4.86 -41.73 -12.31
CA PHE A 236 -6.18 -41.65 -12.93
C PHE A 236 -6.24 -42.43 -14.26
N ALA A 237 -5.22 -42.27 -15.11
CA ALA A 237 -5.13 -43.01 -16.35
C ALA A 237 -5.10 -44.54 -16.13
N ARG A 238 -4.50 -45.01 -15.03
CA ARG A 238 -4.47 -46.44 -14.64
C ARG A 238 -5.77 -46.90 -13.98
N THR A 239 -6.48 -46.02 -13.29
CA THR A 239 -7.79 -46.30 -12.68
C THR A 239 -8.86 -46.64 -13.71
N SER A 240 -8.64 -46.31 -14.99
CA SER A 240 -9.46 -46.76 -16.12
C SER A 240 -9.59 -48.29 -16.24
N MET A 241 -8.72 -49.05 -15.55
CA MET A 241 -8.74 -50.52 -15.50
C MET A 241 -9.55 -51.11 -14.33
N ILE A 242 -10.16 -50.29 -13.46
CA ILE A 242 -11.02 -50.79 -12.37
C ILE A 242 -12.33 -51.33 -12.97
N LYS A 243 -12.63 -52.61 -12.69
CA LYS A 243 -13.83 -53.29 -13.22
C LYS A 243 -15.15 -52.84 -12.58
N ASP A 244 -15.11 -52.25 -11.40
CA ASP A 244 -16.27 -51.75 -10.66
C ASP A 244 -16.55 -50.27 -11.04
N PRO A 245 -17.63 -49.99 -11.80
CA PRO A 245 -17.93 -48.63 -12.26
C PRO A 245 -18.23 -47.66 -11.11
N ALA A 246 -18.85 -48.12 -10.02
CA ALA A 246 -19.21 -47.25 -8.90
C ALA A 246 -17.95 -46.78 -8.16
N ARG A 247 -17.02 -47.70 -7.92
CA ARG A 247 -15.72 -47.38 -7.33
C ARG A 247 -14.88 -46.49 -8.23
N GLN A 248 -14.93 -46.72 -9.54
CA GLN A 248 -14.27 -45.88 -10.54
C GLN A 248 -14.82 -44.45 -10.52
N SER A 249 -16.14 -44.26 -10.58
CA SER A 249 -16.77 -42.94 -10.52
C SER A 249 -16.43 -42.17 -9.25
N LEU A 250 -16.46 -42.82 -8.08
CA LEU A 250 -16.09 -42.18 -6.81
C LEU A 250 -14.62 -41.74 -6.79
N MET A 251 -13.70 -42.54 -7.34
CA MET A 251 -12.28 -42.16 -7.45
C MET A 251 -12.07 -41.00 -8.41
N ILE A 252 -12.75 -41.00 -9.56
CA ILE A 252 -12.72 -39.90 -10.54
C ILE A 252 -13.20 -38.61 -9.87
N GLU A 253 -14.32 -38.65 -9.15
CA GLU A 253 -14.87 -37.49 -8.48
C GLU A 253 -13.91 -36.94 -7.41
N LYS A 254 -13.36 -37.81 -6.55
CA LYS A 254 -12.35 -37.41 -5.55
C LYS A 254 -11.12 -36.79 -6.20
N PHE A 255 -10.65 -37.35 -7.31
CA PHE A 255 -9.52 -36.83 -8.08
C PHE A 255 -9.81 -35.44 -8.63
N LEU A 256 -10.95 -35.27 -9.33
CA LEU A 256 -11.33 -33.98 -9.91
C LEU A 256 -11.51 -32.91 -8.82
N ARG A 257 -12.11 -33.27 -7.67
CA ARG A 257 -12.23 -32.37 -6.51
C ARG A 257 -10.85 -31.95 -5.98
N ARG A 258 -9.92 -32.89 -5.82
CA ARG A 258 -8.56 -32.58 -5.34
C ARG A 258 -7.78 -31.74 -6.35
N LYS A 259 -7.86 -32.06 -7.64
CA LYS A 259 -7.26 -31.27 -8.73
C LYS A 259 -7.81 -29.84 -8.74
N GLU A 260 -9.12 -29.69 -8.64
CA GLU A 260 -9.76 -28.38 -8.62
C GLU A 260 -9.36 -27.56 -7.39
N TRP A 261 -9.29 -28.18 -6.22
CA TRP A 261 -8.81 -27.54 -4.99
C TRP A 261 -7.35 -27.09 -5.10
N MET A 262 -6.44 -27.89 -5.65
CA MET A 262 -5.05 -27.46 -5.86
C MET A 262 -4.96 -26.33 -6.88
N ASN A 263 -5.73 -26.40 -7.96
CA ASN A 263 -5.79 -25.34 -8.96
C ASN A 263 -6.35 -24.04 -8.37
N SER A 264 -7.35 -24.11 -7.48
CA SER A 264 -7.89 -22.91 -6.82
C SER A 264 -6.85 -22.24 -5.95
N ILE A 265 -5.99 -22.98 -5.25
CA ILE A 265 -4.87 -22.40 -4.49
C ILE A 265 -3.93 -21.62 -5.42
N ILE A 266 -3.58 -22.19 -6.58
CA ILE A 266 -2.74 -21.51 -7.58
C ILE A 266 -3.43 -20.25 -8.12
N ARG A 267 -4.74 -20.30 -8.39
CA ARG A 267 -5.53 -19.14 -8.86
C ARG A 267 -5.66 -18.05 -7.81
N LEU A 268 -5.77 -18.42 -6.54
CA LEU A 268 -5.93 -17.47 -5.43
C LEU A 268 -4.61 -16.84 -4.99
N ASP A 269 -3.46 -17.46 -5.29
CA ASP A 269 -2.13 -16.90 -4.97
C ASP A 269 -1.91 -15.54 -5.69
N PRO A 270 -1.80 -14.42 -4.95
CA PRO A 270 -1.56 -13.11 -5.51
C PRO A 270 -0.37 -13.04 -6.46
N ARG A 271 0.70 -13.81 -6.21
CA ARG A 271 1.90 -13.83 -7.06
C ARG A 271 1.58 -14.39 -8.44
N ASN A 272 0.74 -15.43 -8.49
CA ASN A 272 0.27 -16.03 -9.73
C ASN A 272 -0.70 -15.10 -10.49
N GLN A 273 -1.54 -14.37 -9.76
CA GLN A 273 -2.43 -13.38 -10.36
C GLN A 273 -1.66 -12.18 -10.93
N ILE A 274 -0.64 -11.68 -10.22
CA ILE A 274 0.30 -10.65 -10.69
C ILE A 274 1.00 -11.12 -11.96
N HIS A 275 1.57 -12.33 -11.95
CA HIS A 275 2.17 -12.94 -13.14
C HIS A 275 1.20 -12.89 -14.33
N THR A 276 -0.01 -13.43 -14.13
CA THR A 276 -1.03 -13.53 -15.17
C THR A 276 -1.39 -12.15 -15.73
N TYR A 277 -1.63 -11.17 -14.86
CA TYR A 277 -1.95 -9.79 -15.25
C TYR A 277 -0.88 -9.18 -16.16
N PHE A 278 0.38 -9.19 -15.72
CA PHE A 278 1.44 -8.53 -16.48
C PHE A 278 1.82 -9.29 -17.75
N GLN A 279 1.58 -10.61 -17.84
CA GLN A 279 1.72 -11.32 -19.11
C GLN A 279 0.62 -10.92 -20.10
N GLU A 280 -0.62 -10.75 -19.65
CA GLU A 280 -1.70 -10.25 -20.50
C GLU A 280 -1.40 -8.84 -21.02
N VAL A 281 -0.94 -7.94 -20.15
CA VAL A 281 -0.51 -6.58 -20.52
C VAL A 281 0.59 -6.63 -21.60
N ALA A 282 1.62 -7.44 -21.39
CA ALA A 282 2.70 -7.56 -22.37
C ALA A 282 2.20 -8.10 -23.72
N ARG A 283 1.34 -9.12 -23.72
CA ARG A 283 0.76 -9.71 -24.95
C ARG A 283 -0.15 -8.74 -25.69
N SER A 284 -0.86 -7.88 -24.97
CA SER A 284 -1.68 -6.80 -25.52
C SER A 284 -0.84 -5.61 -26.03
N GLY A 285 0.46 -5.57 -25.71
CA GLY A 285 1.35 -4.48 -26.10
C GLY A 285 1.20 -3.22 -25.25
N GLY A 286 0.56 -3.31 -24.08
CA GLY A 286 0.26 -2.19 -23.21
C GLY A 286 -0.92 -2.44 -22.27
N PRO A 287 -1.45 -1.37 -21.64
CA PRO A 287 -2.62 -1.43 -20.77
C PRO A 287 -3.77 -2.20 -21.41
N LEU A 288 -4.48 -2.97 -20.60
CA LEU A 288 -5.67 -3.69 -21.05
C LEU A 288 -6.82 -2.71 -21.23
N GLU A 289 -7.58 -2.84 -22.32
CA GLU A 289 -8.79 -2.03 -22.56
C GLU A 289 -9.81 -2.26 -21.43
N ASP A 290 -10.01 -3.53 -21.05
CA ASP A 290 -10.75 -3.90 -19.85
C ASP A 290 -9.83 -4.70 -18.90
N PRO A 291 -9.43 -4.12 -17.76
CA PRO A 291 -8.60 -4.82 -16.79
C PRO A 291 -9.33 -6.00 -16.13
N LEU A 292 -10.64 -6.18 -16.26
CA LEU A 292 -11.40 -7.28 -15.66
C LEU A 292 -11.56 -8.49 -16.58
N VAL A 293 -11.26 -8.33 -17.87
CA VAL A 293 -11.36 -9.41 -18.85
C VAL A 293 -10.02 -10.11 -19.01
N VAL A 294 -10.03 -11.44 -18.84
CA VAL A 294 -8.91 -12.31 -19.19
C VAL A 294 -8.99 -12.57 -20.69
N ALA A 295 -8.06 -11.98 -21.45
CA ALA A 295 -8.04 -12.16 -22.90
C ALA A 295 -7.68 -13.63 -23.25
N PRO A 296 -8.44 -14.29 -24.15
CA PRO A 296 -8.07 -15.61 -24.63
C PRO A 296 -6.75 -15.54 -25.39
N ILE A 297 -5.85 -16.49 -25.12
CA ILE A 297 -4.54 -16.58 -25.78
C ILE A 297 -4.79 -16.86 -27.28
N SER A 298 -4.57 -15.87 -28.14
CA SER A 298 -4.67 -16.07 -29.58
C SER A 298 -3.47 -16.90 -30.07
N LEU A 299 -3.72 -17.90 -30.90
CA LEU A 299 -2.68 -18.77 -31.48
C LEU A 299 -1.63 -17.96 -32.29
N MET A 300 -2.04 -16.82 -32.87
CA MET A 300 -1.16 -15.89 -33.59
C MET A 300 -0.29 -15.04 -32.64
N GLN A 301 -0.69 -14.83 -31.38
CA GLN A 301 0.11 -14.13 -30.39
C GLN A 301 1.29 -14.98 -29.90
N GLY A 302 1.23 -16.31 -30.00
CA GLY A 302 2.35 -17.20 -29.68
C GLY A 302 3.61 -16.95 -30.53
N PHE A 303 3.47 -16.30 -31.69
CA PHE A 303 4.61 -15.90 -32.53
C PHE A 303 5.23 -14.56 -32.11
N ARG A 304 4.53 -13.73 -31.32
CA ARG A 304 5.10 -12.51 -30.74
C ARG A 304 5.83 -12.90 -29.46
N ARG A 305 7.14 -12.66 -29.40
CA ARG A 305 7.99 -12.85 -28.19
C ARG A 305 7.64 -11.90 -27.03
N ALA A 306 6.46 -11.28 -27.02
CA ALA A 306 6.07 -10.34 -25.98
C ALA A 306 5.97 -11.06 -24.63
N SER A 307 6.55 -10.46 -23.60
CA SER A 307 6.68 -11.07 -22.28
C SER A 307 6.90 -9.97 -21.25
N SER A 308 6.58 -10.25 -19.99
CA SER A 308 7.01 -9.41 -18.88
C SER A 308 7.71 -10.19 -17.79
N PHE A 309 8.46 -9.48 -16.96
CA PHE A 309 8.72 -9.88 -15.59
C PHE A 309 8.47 -8.68 -14.69
N SER A 310 8.09 -8.92 -13.45
CA SER A 310 7.89 -7.86 -12.46
C SER A 310 8.70 -8.15 -11.20
N VAL A 311 9.13 -7.07 -10.56
CA VAL A 311 9.93 -7.11 -9.33
C VAL A 311 9.13 -6.41 -8.25
N TRP A 312 9.10 -6.98 -7.06
CA TRP A 312 8.29 -6.54 -5.92
C TRP A 312 9.13 -6.54 -4.65
N ARG A 313 8.81 -5.67 -3.71
CA ARG A 313 9.32 -5.83 -2.35
C ARG A 313 8.76 -7.11 -1.71
N PRO A 314 9.45 -7.72 -0.74
CA PRO A 314 8.93 -8.88 -0.03
C PRO A 314 7.62 -8.59 0.71
N THR A 315 6.61 -9.42 0.46
CA THR A 315 5.37 -9.47 1.23
C THR A 315 5.40 -10.72 2.12
N SER A 316 4.95 -10.60 3.38
CA SER A 316 4.98 -11.73 4.31
C SER A 316 4.07 -12.87 3.85
N ILE A 317 4.46 -14.10 4.17
CA ILE A 317 3.69 -15.31 3.84
C ILE A 317 2.30 -15.25 4.49
N ASP A 318 2.20 -14.78 5.73
CA ASP A 318 0.92 -14.62 6.44
C ASP A 318 -0.02 -13.64 5.72
N ALA A 319 0.51 -12.52 5.22
CA ALA A 319 -0.26 -11.55 4.46
C ALA A 319 -0.80 -12.16 3.15
N ILE A 320 0.04 -12.95 2.47
CA ILE A 320 -0.34 -13.69 1.27
C ILE A 320 -1.48 -14.67 1.57
N GLN A 321 -1.38 -15.44 2.67
CA GLN A 321 -2.43 -16.38 3.08
C GLN A 321 -3.75 -15.69 3.40
N LEU A 322 -3.70 -14.58 4.13
CA LEU A 322 -4.90 -13.81 4.46
C LEU A 322 -5.61 -13.30 3.21
N MET A 323 -4.85 -12.84 2.21
CA MET A 323 -5.37 -12.44 0.90
C MET A 323 -5.96 -13.63 0.12
N MET A 324 -5.28 -14.78 0.10
CA MET A 324 -5.76 -15.99 -0.57
C MET A 324 -7.08 -16.50 0.04
N ARG A 325 -7.23 -16.42 1.37
CA ARG A 325 -8.44 -16.83 2.10
C ARG A 325 -9.55 -15.78 2.08
N GLY A 326 -9.31 -14.60 1.50
CA GLY A 326 -10.23 -13.46 1.55
C GLY A 326 -10.56 -13.02 2.98
N GLU A 327 -9.63 -13.23 3.91
CA GLU A 327 -9.75 -12.80 5.32
C GLU A 327 -9.18 -11.40 5.52
N ALA A 328 -8.28 -10.98 4.64
CA ALA A 328 -7.79 -9.63 4.56
C ALA A 328 -7.60 -9.20 3.11
N THR A 329 -7.45 -7.89 2.92
CA THR A 329 -7.11 -7.28 1.65
C THR A 329 -5.83 -6.46 1.79
N GLY A 330 -5.03 -6.33 0.74
CA GLY A 330 -3.82 -5.51 0.79
C GLY A 330 -4.14 -4.05 1.12
N LYS A 331 -3.23 -3.35 1.78
CA LYS A 331 -3.37 -1.93 2.14
C LYS A 331 -3.17 -1.04 0.92
N GLY A 332 -3.75 0.15 0.94
CA GLY A 332 -3.49 1.22 -0.03
C GLY A 332 -2.59 2.30 0.55
N MET A 333 -2.29 3.33 -0.26
CA MET A 333 -1.41 4.43 0.16
C MET A 333 -1.98 5.27 1.30
N ASP A 334 -3.28 5.22 1.57
CA ASP A 334 -3.96 5.92 2.65
C ASP A 334 -3.72 5.27 4.03
N ILE A 335 -3.43 3.96 4.07
CA ILE A 335 -3.09 3.25 5.30
C ILE A 335 -1.57 3.27 5.52
N LYS A 336 -1.15 3.94 6.60
CA LYS A 336 0.27 4.08 6.98
C LYS A 336 0.69 3.16 8.13
N GLY A 337 -0.26 2.43 8.71
CA GLY A 337 -0.01 1.44 9.74
C GLY A 337 0.92 0.32 9.28
N LYS A 338 1.66 -0.27 10.23
CA LYS A 338 2.55 -1.40 9.97
C LYS A 338 1.87 -2.70 10.36
N SER A 339 2.02 -3.72 9.52
CA SER A 339 1.51 -5.06 9.80
C SER A 339 2.30 -5.72 10.93
N ALA A 340 1.65 -6.57 11.71
CA ALA A 340 2.34 -7.41 12.68
C ALA A 340 3.20 -8.45 11.95
N LYS A 341 4.41 -8.70 12.48
CA LYS A 341 5.37 -9.68 11.94
C LYS A 341 5.17 -11.10 12.48
N LYS A 342 4.45 -11.25 13.59
CA LYS A 342 4.20 -12.54 14.25
C LYS A 342 2.96 -12.47 15.14
N GLY A 343 2.58 -13.63 15.68
CA GLY A 343 1.49 -13.77 16.63
C GLY A 343 0.12 -13.85 15.96
N PHE A 344 -0.94 -13.73 16.77
CA PHE A 344 -2.34 -13.84 16.33
C PHE A 344 -2.71 -12.83 15.24
N LEU A 345 -2.08 -11.66 15.24
CA LEU A 345 -2.33 -10.61 14.25
C LEU A 345 -1.35 -10.63 13.06
N SER A 346 -0.51 -11.66 12.93
CA SER A 346 0.52 -11.69 11.88
C SER A 346 -0.07 -11.46 10.48
N GLY A 347 0.59 -10.61 9.69
CA GLY A 347 0.10 -10.17 8.38
C GLY A 347 -0.94 -9.04 8.40
N LEU A 348 -1.78 -8.95 9.44
CA LEU A 348 -2.75 -7.86 9.61
C LEU A 348 -2.09 -6.59 10.16
N ILE A 349 -2.76 -5.45 10.00
CA ILE A 349 -2.36 -4.16 10.59
C ILE A 349 -3.12 -3.94 11.92
N PRO A 350 -2.47 -4.09 13.09
CA PRO A 350 -3.10 -3.74 14.36
C PRO A 350 -3.49 -2.26 14.38
N PHE A 351 -4.70 -1.95 14.83
CA PHE A 351 -5.11 -0.56 15.02
C PHE A 351 -4.35 0.08 16.20
N ILE A 352 -4.14 -0.69 17.27
CA ILE A 352 -3.32 -0.29 18.40
C ILE A 352 -1.85 -0.64 18.14
N GLN A 353 -1.00 0.36 17.93
CA GLN A 353 0.43 0.22 17.62
C GLN A 353 1.33 0.51 18.83
N ILE A 354 0.72 0.75 19.99
CA ILE A 354 1.38 0.91 21.28
C ILE A 354 0.99 -0.26 22.19
N TYR A 355 1.94 -0.82 22.92
CA TYR A 355 1.67 -1.85 23.94
C TYR A 355 2.34 -1.54 25.29
N GLU A 356 3.09 -0.45 25.35
CA GLU A 356 3.66 0.06 26.59
C GLU A 356 2.70 1.11 27.17
N ASN A 357 2.25 0.92 28.41
CA ASN A 357 1.30 1.84 29.04
C ASN A 357 1.81 3.29 29.11
N GLN A 358 3.14 3.50 29.22
CA GLN A 358 3.76 4.83 29.16
C GLN A 358 3.61 5.55 27.81
N HIS A 359 3.27 4.82 26.73
CA HIS A 359 3.06 5.39 25.40
C HIS A 359 1.64 5.89 25.16
N LYS A 360 0.69 5.58 26.05
CA LYS A 360 -0.70 6.04 25.96
C LYS A 360 -0.81 7.56 25.89
N GLU A 361 -0.13 8.27 26.77
CA GLU A 361 -0.16 9.74 26.79
C GLU A 361 0.49 10.35 25.54
N LYS A 362 1.59 9.77 25.07
CA LYS A 362 2.27 10.25 23.85
C LYS A 362 1.39 10.10 22.61
N ALA A 363 0.67 8.98 22.49
CA ALA A 363 -0.23 8.73 21.38
C ALA A 363 -1.51 9.57 21.46
N LYS A 364 -1.98 9.91 22.68
CA LYS A 364 -3.12 10.81 22.92
C LYS A 364 -2.93 12.19 22.27
N LEU A 365 -1.69 12.68 22.18
CA LEU A 365 -1.34 13.94 21.50
C LEU A 365 -1.66 13.95 19.99
N GLY A 366 -1.86 12.78 19.37
CA GLY A 366 -2.19 12.66 17.94
C GLY A 366 -3.69 12.71 17.61
N LEU A 367 -4.55 12.74 18.64
CA LEU A 367 -6.01 12.73 18.49
C LEU A 367 -6.55 14.12 18.18
N THR A 368 -7.68 14.18 17.47
CA THR A 368 -8.37 15.43 17.19
C THR A 368 -9.62 15.60 18.07
N SER A 369 -10.05 16.84 18.31
CA SER A 369 -11.31 17.11 19.05
C SER A 369 -12.52 16.61 18.26
N HIS A 370 -12.54 16.85 16.96
CA HIS A 370 -13.65 16.54 16.06
C HIS A 370 -13.43 15.27 15.22
N GLY A 371 -12.37 14.53 15.49
CA GLY A 371 -12.11 13.27 14.80
C GLY A 371 -13.18 12.26 15.15
N MET A 372 -13.68 11.54 14.16
CA MET A 372 -14.62 10.42 14.35
C MET A 372 -13.92 9.11 14.00
N THR A 373 -14.16 8.08 14.81
CA THR A 373 -13.74 6.71 14.58
C THR A 373 -14.96 5.86 14.25
N ARG A 374 -14.88 5.14 13.14
CA ARG A 374 -15.87 4.12 12.76
C ARG A 374 -15.31 2.73 13.04
N ILE A 375 -16.00 1.98 13.88
CA ILE A 375 -15.64 0.61 14.28
C ILE A 375 -16.73 -0.38 13.90
N TYR A 376 -16.34 -1.53 13.36
CA TYR A 376 -17.23 -2.63 12.99
C TYR A 376 -16.99 -3.89 13.83
N PHE A 377 -18.07 -4.66 14.01
CA PHE A 377 -18.11 -5.87 14.83
C PHE A 377 -18.66 -7.06 14.04
N LYS A 378 -18.25 -8.27 14.43
CA LYS A 378 -18.73 -9.53 13.83
C LYS A 378 -20.23 -9.77 14.01
N SER A 379 -20.85 -9.22 15.06
CA SER A 379 -22.27 -9.45 15.36
C SER A 379 -22.96 -8.21 15.94
N LYS A 380 -24.29 -8.15 15.74
CA LYS A 380 -25.15 -7.13 16.37
C LYS A 380 -25.02 -7.13 17.89
N THR A 381 -24.90 -8.30 18.52
CA THR A 381 -24.74 -8.44 19.96
C THR A 381 -23.47 -7.78 20.46
N LEU A 382 -22.34 -8.00 19.78
CA LEU A 382 -21.07 -7.35 20.14
C LEU A 382 -21.15 -5.84 19.97
N ARG A 383 -21.77 -5.37 18.88
CA ARG A 383 -22.01 -3.94 18.68
C ARG A 383 -22.81 -3.32 19.83
N VAL A 384 -23.91 -3.94 20.24
CA VAL A 384 -24.73 -3.41 21.34
C VAL A 384 -23.95 -3.35 22.65
N LYS A 385 -23.16 -4.39 22.96
CA LYS A 385 -22.26 -4.38 24.12
C LYS A 385 -21.23 -3.24 24.04
N ALA A 386 -20.64 -3.03 22.87
CA ALA A 386 -19.70 -1.94 22.62
C ALA A 386 -20.35 -0.57 22.87
N ALA A 387 -21.56 -0.36 22.36
CA ALA A 387 -22.31 0.88 22.55
C ALA A 387 -22.56 1.17 24.03
N MET A 388 -22.97 0.17 24.80
CA MET A 388 -23.17 0.30 26.25
C MET A 388 -21.89 0.68 26.99
N GLU A 389 -20.74 0.09 26.62
CA GLU A 389 -19.43 0.44 27.20
C GLU A 389 -19.00 1.87 26.82
N LEU A 390 -19.18 2.25 25.55
CA LEU A 390 -18.87 3.60 25.07
C LEU A 390 -19.75 4.66 25.74
N ASP A 391 -21.06 4.44 25.87
CA ASP A 391 -21.99 5.33 26.57
C ASP A 391 -21.59 5.52 28.03
N ARG A 392 -21.10 4.46 28.69
CA ARG A 392 -20.57 4.56 30.05
C ARG A 392 -19.35 5.48 30.11
N VAL A 393 -18.40 5.32 29.17
CA VAL A 393 -17.21 6.18 29.09
C VAL A 393 -17.59 7.62 28.76
N ILE A 394 -18.52 7.84 27.84
CA ILE A 394 -19.09 9.16 27.52
C ILE A 394 -19.65 9.82 28.79
N ASN A 395 -20.45 9.10 29.57
CA ASN A 395 -21.01 9.62 30.81
C ASN A 395 -19.93 9.94 31.85
N ILE A 396 -18.88 9.12 31.96
CA ILE A 396 -17.74 9.43 32.84
C ILE A 396 -17.03 10.70 32.36
N MET A 397 -16.74 10.82 31.06
CA MET A 397 -16.06 11.99 30.50
C MET A 397 -16.88 13.27 30.64
N LYS A 398 -18.21 13.22 30.47
CA LYS A 398 -19.13 14.34 30.67
C LYS A 398 -19.20 14.80 32.13
N ASN A 399 -19.12 13.85 33.08
CA ASN A 399 -19.27 14.14 34.51
C ASN A 399 -17.93 14.32 35.25
N THR A 400 -16.81 13.99 34.62
CA THR A 400 -15.49 14.28 35.18
C THR A 400 -15.31 15.79 35.10
N PRO A 401 -15.25 16.50 36.25
CA PRO A 401 -15.03 17.94 36.24
C PRO A 401 -13.74 18.19 35.47
N ASP A 402 -13.81 19.13 34.53
CA ASP A 402 -12.68 19.49 33.68
C ASP A 402 -11.42 19.67 34.53
N LEU A 403 -10.25 19.30 34.02
CA LEU A 403 -9.00 19.41 34.75
C LEU A 403 -8.80 20.86 35.25
N GLU A 404 -9.32 21.86 34.52
CA GLU A 404 -9.41 23.26 34.95
C GLU A 404 -10.32 23.47 36.16
N THR A 405 -11.47 22.76 36.25
CA THR A 405 -12.39 22.82 37.39
C THR A 405 -11.77 22.16 38.61
N TYR A 406 -11.07 21.03 38.43
CA TYR A 406 -10.32 20.37 39.51
C TYR A 406 -9.13 21.22 39.97
N VAL A 407 -8.39 21.85 39.05
CA VAL A 407 -7.28 22.77 39.36
C VAL A 407 -7.78 24.06 40.01
N LYS A 408 -8.90 24.65 39.54
CA LYS A 408 -9.55 25.78 40.21
C LYS A 408 -10.01 25.42 41.62
N GLN A 409 -10.68 24.28 41.80
CA GLN A 409 -11.08 23.80 43.12
C GLN A 409 -9.87 23.53 44.03
N GLN A 410 -8.79 22.95 43.52
CA GLN A 410 -7.56 22.75 44.30
C GLN A 410 -6.83 24.07 44.63
N ASN A 411 -6.87 25.06 43.72
CA ASN A 411 -6.29 26.38 43.93
C ASN A 411 -7.11 27.23 44.92
N GLU A 412 -8.43 27.07 44.93
CA GLU A 412 -9.33 27.67 45.92
C GLU A 412 -9.19 26.99 47.30
N LEU A 413 -8.97 25.67 47.34
CA LEU A 413 -8.75 24.90 48.57
C LEU A 413 -7.36 25.09 49.19
N LYS A 414 -6.33 25.45 48.40
CA LYS A 414 -4.95 25.65 48.87
C LYS A 414 -4.54 27.11 48.70
N GLY A 415 -5.11 27.96 49.54
CA GLY A 415 -4.73 29.36 49.65
C GLY A 415 -3.21 29.54 49.75
N LYS A 416 -2.63 30.19 48.74
CA LYS A 416 -1.33 30.89 48.73
C LYS A 416 -0.12 30.11 49.27
N SER A 417 0.35 29.07 48.56
CA SER A 417 1.80 28.72 48.55
C SER A 417 2.16 27.69 47.46
N LEU A 418 1.85 27.96 46.19
CA LEU A 418 2.23 27.03 45.11
C LEU A 418 2.66 27.70 43.80
N ASN A 419 3.12 28.95 43.82
CA ASN A 419 3.70 29.58 42.62
C ASN A 419 5.02 28.90 42.17
N ALA A 420 5.70 28.17 43.04
CA ALA A 420 6.94 27.46 42.70
C ALA A 420 6.71 26.10 41.99
N SER A 421 5.68 25.34 42.36
CA SER A 421 5.35 24.08 41.68
C SER A 421 4.56 24.32 40.39
N LEU A 422 3.78 25.41 40.33
CA LEU A 422 3.11 25.84 39.10
C LEU A 422 4.14 26.21 38.02
N MET A 423 5.31 26.76 38.36
CA MET A 423 6.40 26.97 37.40
C MET A 423 7.09 25.69 36.94
N ARG A 424 7.13 24.61 37.74
CA ARG A 424 7.67 23.31 37.29
C ARG A 424 6.66 22.54 36.44
N VAL A 425 5.39 22.54 36.83
CA VAL A 425 4.32 21.93 36.04
C VAL A 425 4.05 22.73 34.78
N SER A 426 4.08 24.07 34.83
CA SER A 426 4.00 24.94 33.65
C SER A 426 5.22 24.81 32.75
N ARG A 427 6.40 24.41 33.24
CA ARG A 427 7.58 24.15 32.37
C ARG A 427 7.56 22.75 31.74
N VAL A 428 6.91 21.77 32.37
CA VAL A 428 6.64 20.43 31.80
C VAL A 428 5.43 20.47 30.86
N MET A 429 4.41 21.27 31.20
CA MET A 429 3.24 21.53 30.39
C MET A 429 3.53 22.52 29.25
N GLN A 430 4.37 23.54 29.37
CA GLN A 430 4.80 24.36 28.22
C GLN A 430 5.57 23.54 27.18
N LYS A 431 6.22 22.44 27.58
CA LYS A 431 6.83 21.49 26.66
C LYS A 431 5.83 20.51 26.03
N GLY A 432 4.60 20.40 26.56
CA GLY A 432 3.54 19.52 26.05
C GLY A 432 2.31 20.23 25.46
N LEU A 433 2.03 21.49 25.83
CA LEU A 433 0.88 22.31 25.43
C LEU A 433 1.17 23.22 24.23
N GLN A 434 2.37 23.17 23.65
CA GLN A 434 2.71 23.95 22.46
C GLN A 434 2.28 23.26 21.15
N PHE A 435 1.11 22.62 21.12
CA PHE A 435 0.59 22.07 19.87
C PHE A 435 -0.93 22.20 19.78
N VAL A 436 -1.31 23.34 19.20
CA VAL A 436 -2.55 23.62 18.46
C VAL A 436 -3.78 24.01 19.30
N GLU A 437 -3.78 25.28 19.72
CA GLU A 437 -4.99 26.14 19.71
C GLU A 437 -5.25 26.63 18.26
N GLU A 438 -5.79 25.74 17.42
CA GLU A 438 -6.64 26.07 16.26
C GLU A 438 -7.93 25.28 16.54
N GLU A 439 -9.05 25.82 17.01
CA GLU A 439 -9.63 27.16 16.96
C GLU A 439 -9.96 27.69 18.39
N GLY A 440 -10.43 28.92 18.51
CA GLY A 440 -10.43 29.69 19.76
C GLY A 440 -11.12 29.06 20.98
N SER A 441 -10.60 29.43 22.17
CA SER A 441 -10.97 29.01 23.53
C SER A 441 -10.52 27.59 23.90
N PRO A 442 -10.17 27.29 25.17
CA PRO A 442 -10.10 25.91 25.65
C PRO A 442 -11.45 25.28 25.32
N HIS A 443 -11.50 24.46 24.27
CA HIS A 443 -12.74 23.87 23.79
C HIS A 443 -13.35 23.07 24.93
N ARG A 444 -14.30 23.70 25.61
CA ARG A 444 -15.35 23.03 26.35
C ARG A 444 -15.91 22.02 25.36
N LEU A 445 -15.63 20.74 25.61
CA LEU A 445 -16.14 19.64 24.78
C LEU A 445 -17.62 19.89 24.59
N ASP A 446 -18.02 20.19 23.35
CA ASP A 446 -19.42 20.52 23.11
C ASP A 446 -20.21 19.24 23.35
N VAL A 447 -21.44 19.34 23.84
CA VAL A 447 -22.22 18.14 24.22
C VAL A 447 -22.40 17.20 23.02
N ASP A 448 -22.32 17.76 21.81
CA ASP A 448 -22.40 17.09 20.51
C ASP A 448 -21.13 16.30 20.12
N ASP A 449 -19.97 16.53 20.76
CA ASP A 449 -18.71 15.79 20.51
C ASP A 449 -18.74 14.34 21.06
N TYR A 450 -19.81 13.98 21.76
CA TYR A 450 -20.00 12.66 22.37
C TYR A 450 -21.06 11.80 21.67
N ASN A 451 -21.46 12.17 20.45
CA ASN A 451 -22.49 11.45 19.74
C ASN A 451 -22.01 10.05 19.33
N LEU A 452 -22.81 9.03 19.69
CA LEU A 452 -22.67 7.66 19.24
C LEU A 452 -23.73 7.39 18.17
N LYS A 453 -23.28 6.93 16.99
CA LYS A 453 -24.16 6.63 15.86
C LYS A 453 -24.00 5.18 15.42
N TYR A 454 -25.12 4.46 15.30
CA TYR A 454 -25.13 3.14 14.68
C TYR A 454 -24.96 3.27 13.16
N VAL A 455 -24.11 2.42 12.58
CA VAL A 455 -23.85 2.31 11.14
C VAL A 455 -24.17 0.88 10.73
N ASP A 456 -25.05 0.70 9.74
CA ASP A 456 -25.50 -0.63 9.28
C ASP A 456 -25.18 -0.90 7.80
N ASP A 457 -24.50 0.03 7.11
CA ASP A 457 -24.31 0.01 5.65
C ASP A 457 -23.51 -1.20 5.16
N CYS A 458 -22.40 -1.52 5.84
CA CYS A 458 -21.48 -2.61 5.46
C CYS A 458 -21.34 -3.69 6.55
N GLY A 459 -22.25 -3.71 7.52
CA GLY A 459 -22.19 -4.62 8.68
C GLY A 459 -22.56 -3.93 10.00
N PHE A 460 -22.19 -4.52 11.13
CA PHE A 460 -22.56 -3.97 12.45
C PHE A 460 -21.53 -2.93 12.89
N GLY A 461 -21.73 -1.67 12.54
CA GLY A 461 -20.82 -0.56 12.84
C GLY A 461 -21.31 0.44 13.91
N ILE A 462 -20.37 1.12 14.56
CA ILE A 462 -20.56 2.31 15.40
C ILE A 462 -19.62 3.41 14.94
N GLU A 463 -20.11 4.63 14.87
CA GLU A 463 -19.33 5.85 14.69
C GLU A 463 -19.38 6.67 15.99
N VAL A 464 -18.20 7.02 16.51
CA VAL A 464 -18.02 7.71 17.81
C VAL A 464 -16.80 8.61 17.74
N SER A 465 -16.67 9.63 18.60
CA SER A 465 -15.49 10.50 18.59
C SER A 465 -14.20 9.75 18.93
N GLU A 466 -13.09 10.16 18.30
CA GLU A 466 -11.74 9.60 18.47
C GLU A 466 -11.34 9.58 19.95
N ARG A 467 -11.67 10.63 20.69
CA ARG A 467 -11.34 10.77 22.12
C ARG A 467 -12.07 9.74 22.97
N VAL A 468 -13.38 9.57 22.76
CA VAL A 468 -14.17 8.55 23.47
C VAL A 468 -13.67 7.15 23.12
N PHE A 469 -13.44 6.89 21.83
CA PHE A 469 -12.90 5.62 21.37
C PHE A 469 -11.55 5.30 22.03
N TYR A 470 -10.62 6.27 22.03
CA TYR A 470 -9.30 6.11 22.62
C TYR A 470 -9.36 5.96 24.14
N GLU A 471 -10.22 6.72 24.83
CA GLU A 471 -10.41 6.58 26.27
C GLU A 471 -10.89 5.16 26.61
N ALA A 472 -11.95 4.70 25.94
CA ALA A 472 -12.56 3.39 26.18
C ALA A 472 -11.64 2.21 25.82
N CYS A 473 -10.97 2.27 24.67
CA CYS A 473 -10.17 1.15 24.15
C CYS A 473 -8.70 1.21 24.58
N VAL A 474 -8.17 2.37 24.99
CA VAL A 474 -6.74 2.52 25.28
C VAL A 474 -6.52 2.95 26.72
N MET A 475 -7.12 4.05 27.16
CA MET A 475 -6.85 4.58 28.49
C MET A 475 -7.38 3.65 29.58
N CYS A 476 -8.64 3.21 29.47
CA CYS A 476 -9.32 2.38 30.48
C CYS A 476 -8.91 0.90 30.48
N LYS A 477 -8.19 0.41 29.46
CA LYS A 477 -7.83 -1.02 29.33
C LYS A 477 -6.32 -1.25 29.35
N ASP A 478 -5.88 -2.44 29.74
CA ASP A 478 -4.47 -2.82 29.57
C ASP A 478 -4.20 -3.12 28.09
N ILE A 479 -3.19 -2.44 27.55
CA ILE A 479 -2.76 -2.60 26.15
C ILE A 479 -1.52 -3.48 26.02
N SER A 480 -1.04 -4.05 27.13
CA SER A 480 0.14 -4.92 27.12
C SER A 480 -0.08 -6.14 26.23
N ARG A 481 0.98 -6.54 25.52
CA ARG A 481 1.00 -7.68 24.61
C ARG A 481 1.88 -8.78 25.20
N LYS A 482 1.30 -9.98 25.38
CA LYS A 482 1.98 -11.17 25.91
C LYS A 482 1.62 -12.38 25.05
N GLY A 483 2.49 -13.38 25.03
CA GLY A 483 2.29 -14.62 24.27
C GLY A 483 2.00 -14.38 22.79
N GLU A 484 0.93 -14.97 22.28
CA GLU A 484 0.49 -14.86 20.89
C GLU A 484 0.10 -13.44 20.47
N MET A 485 -0.15 -12.52 21.40
CA MET A 485 -0.51 -11.14 21.07
C MET A 485 0.70 -10.27 20.74
N ILE A 486 1.92 -10.78 20.88
CA ILE A 486 3.15 -10.05 20.52
C ILE A 486 3.22 -9.92 18.99
N THR A 487 3.25 -8.68 18.50
CA THR A 487 3.23 -8.40 17.06
C THR A 487 4.60 -8.40 16.39
N GLY A 488 5.69 -8.52 17.15
CA GLY A 488 7.05 -8.41 16.61
C GLY A 488 7.41 -7.00 16.13
N ARG A 489 6.68 -5.99 16.61
CA ARG A 489 6.92 -4.56 16.36
C ARG A 489 7.23 -3.87 17.68
N PRO A 490 8.06 -2.80 17.70
CA PRO A 490 8.23 -1.95 18.88
C PRO A 490 6.97 -1.13 19.15
N SER A 491 6.78 -0.72 20.41
CA SER A 491 5.67 0.15 20.83
C SER A 491 5.95 1.57 20.37
N GLU A 492 5.20 2.09 19.39
CA GLU A 492 5.56 3.34 18.72
C GLU A 492 4.35 4.30 18.59
N PRO A 493 4.29 5.38 19.41
CA PRO A 493 3.23 6.38 19.35
C PRO A 493 3.03 7.01 17.97
N ASN A 494 4.08 7.11 17.17
CA ASN A 494 4.02 7.62 15.82
C ASN A 494 3.14 6.75 14.91
N PHE A 495 3.39 5.44 14.91
CA PHE A 495 2.54 4.49 14.18
C PHE A 495 1.08 4.51 14.67
N GLN A 496 0.84 4.74 15.96
CA GLN A 496 -0.53 4.92 16.46
C GLN A 496 -1.20 6.16 15.84
N ALA A 497 -0.52 7.30 15.83
CA ALA A 497 -1.07 8.52 15.27
C ALA A 497 -1.23 8.45 13.74
N MET A 498 -0.42 7.63 13.05
CA MET A 498 -0.64 7.30 11.64
C MET A 498 -1.92 6.51 11.39
N ASN A 499 -2.23 5.51 12.23
CA ASN A 499 -3.48 4.77 12.12
C ASN A 499 -4.71 5.68 12.28
N PHE A 500 -4.68 6.60 13.25
CA PHE A 500 -5.74 7.61 13.40
C PHE A 500 -5.80 8.54 12.19
N GLU A 501 -4.66 8.94 11.64
CA GLU A 501 -4.64 9.77 10.43
C GLU A 501 -5.26 9.04 9.22
N SER A 502 -4.97 7.75 9.05
CA SER A 502 -5.52 6.93 7.97
C SER A 502 -7.05 6.89 8.01
N ILE A 503 -7.67 6.69 9.18
CA ILE A 503 -9.14 6.65 9.31
C ILE A 503 -9.80 8.03 9.17
N ARG A 504 -9.06 9.13 9.40
CA ARG A 504 -9.57 10.50 9.22
C ARG A 504 -9.57 10.95 7.77
N ASN A 505 -8.54 10.59 7.02
CA ASN A 505 -8.25 11.18 5.71
C ASN A 505 -9.04 10.56 4.55
N HIS A 506 -10.21 9.99 4.81
CA HIS A 506 -11.05 9.46 3.74
C HIS A 506 -11.64 10.60 2.90
N LYS A 507 -11.25 10.66 1.62
CA LYS A 507 -11.63 11.72 0.68
C LYS A 507 -12.90 11.43 -0.13
N GLY A 508 -13.56 10.29 0.12
CA GLY A 508 -14.74 9.84 -0.60
C GLY A 508 -14.44 9.05 -1.89
N ASP A 509 -13.21 9.10 -2.40
CA ASP A 509 -12.78 8.41 -3.62
C ASP A 509 -11.97 7.14 -3.33
N GLY A 510 -12.66 6.04 -3.03
CA GLY A 510 -12.05 4.73 -2.80
C GLY A 510 -12.51 4.07 -1.50
N PRO A 511 -11.81 3.04 -1.02
CA PRO A 511 -12.18 2.37 0.21
C PRO A 511 -12.05 3.32 1.41
N ARG A 512 -12.93 3.19 2.40
CA ARG A 512 -12.84 3.96 3.65
C ARG A 512 -12.06 3.15 4.68
N PRO A 513 -10.92 3.65 5.19
CA PRO A 513 -10.26 3.02 6.33
C PRO A 513 -11.15 3.12 7.57
N VAL A 514 -11.34 1.99 8.25
CA VAL A 514 -12.14 1.85 9.46
C VAL A 514 -11.43 0.94 10.46
N VAL A 515 -11.99 0.82 11.66
CA VAL A 515 -11.52 -0.13 12.68
C VAL A 515 -12.40 -1.37 12.66
N TYR A 516 -11.81 -2.55 12.81
CA TYR A 516 -12.54 -3.81 12.92
C TYR A 516 -12.13 -4.58 14.18
N GLN A 517 -13.11 -5.06 14.93
CA GLN A 517 -12.89 -5.89 16.11
C GLN A 517 -12.91 -7.38 15.74
N LEU A 518 -11.78 -8.06 15.95
CA LEU A 518 -11.66 -9.50 15.72
C LEU A 518 -12.17 -10.36 16.89
N ASP A 519 -12.13 -9.85 18.12
CA ASP A 519 -12.54 -10.58 19.31
C ASP A 519 -14.06 -10.80 19.35
N GLU A 520 -14.47 -12.02 19.69
CA GLU A 520 -15.87 -12.43 19.70
C GLU A 520 -16.53 -12.30 21.07
N THR A 521 -15.79 -11.86 22.08
CA THR A 521 -16.22 -11.82 23.48
C THR A 521 -16.19 -10.42 24.07
N ASP A 522 -15.07 -9.71 23.95
CA ASP A 522 -14.88 -8.33 24.40
C ASP A 522 -14.84 -7.38 23.19
N PRO A 523 -15.90 -6.59 22.97
CA PRO A 523 -16.02 -5.75 21.78
C PRO A 523 -15.00 -4.60 21.73
N LEU A 524 -14.45 -4.18 22.87
CA LEU A 524 -13.48 -3.07 22.95
C LEU A 524 -12.10 -3.55 23.38
N LYS A 525 -11.81 -4.84 23.19
CA LYS A 525 -10.51 -5.43 23.52
C LYS A 525 -9.41 -4.78 22.66
N PRO A 526 -8.37 -4.17 23.25
CA PRO A 526 -7.49 -3.27 22.49
C PRO A 526 -6.57 -4.03 21.53
N ASN A 527 -6.12 -5.21 21.95
CA ASN A 527 -5.08 -5.97 21.28
C ASN A 527 -5.58 -6.78 20.08
N THR A 528 -6.88 -6.80 19.80
CA THR A 528 -7.53 -7.48 18.67
C THR A 528 -8.18 -6.53 17.67
N LEU A 529 -8.07 -5.22 17.89
CA LEU A 529 -8.50 -4.20 16.95
C LEU A 529 -7.52 -4.12 15.77
N VAL A 530 -8.04 -4.17 14.55
CA VAL A 530 -7.26 -4.06 13.32
C VAL A 530 -7.79 -2.94 12.43
N VAL A 531 -6.93 -2.42 11.57
CA VAL A 531 -7.36 -1.54 10.47
C VAL A 531 -8.06 -2.41 9.43
N ALA A 532 -9.16 -1.90 8.89
CA ALA A 532 -9.95 -2.55 7.86
C ALA A 532 -10.36 -1.54 6.78
N TYR A 533 -10.82 -2.04 5.64
CA TYR A 533 -11.50 -1.24 4.63
C TYR A 533 -13.00 -1.54 4.65
N GLU A 534 -13.79 -0.47 4.70
CA GLU A 534 -15.19 -0.46 4.26
C GLU A 534 -15.18 -0.23 2.73
N GLU A 535 -15.39 -1.31 1.97
CA GLU A 535 -15.31 -1.36 0.51
C GLU A 535 -16.27 -2.43 -0.04
N ASN A 536 -16.97 -2.12 -1.14
CA ASN A 536 -17.89 -3.04 -1.82
C ASN A 536 -18.93 -3.69 -0.88
N GLU A 537 -19.58 -2.87 -0.05
CA GLU A 537 -20.62 -3.30 0.93
C GLU A 537 -20.10 -4.28 2.00
N THR A 538 -18.78 -4.38 2.15
CA THR A 538 -18.14 -5.28 3.11
C THR A 538 -17.08 -4.56 3.91
N VAL A 539 -16.81 -5.07 5.12
CA VAL A 539 -15.69 -4.62 5.94
C VAL A 539 -14.66 -5.74 6.01
N THR A 540 -13.49 -5.50 5.43
CA THR A 540 -12.42 -6.50 5.32
C THR A 540 -11.16 -5.97 6.00
N PRO A 541 -10.59 -6.71 6.97
CA PRO A 541 -9.29 -6.37 7.56
C PRO A 541 -8.22 -6.11 6.51
N VAL A 542 -7.25 -5.26 6.87
CA VAL A 542 -6.16 -4.89 5.97
C VAL A 542 -4.87 -5.61 6.34
N SER A 543 -4.16 -6.06 5.31
CA SER A 543 -2.89 -6.75 5.34
C SER A 543 -1.83 -6.00 4.51
N SER A 544 -0.57 -6.42 4.56
CA SER A 544 0.45 -5.91 3.63
C SER A 544 0.09 -6.25 2.18
N ASP A 545 0.20 -5.28 1.30
CA ASP A 545 0.13 -5.43 -0.17
C ASP A 545 1.51 -5.80 -0.76
N PHE A 546 1.56 -5.92 -2.08
CA PHE A 546 2.77 -6.09 -2.86
C PHE A 546 3.21 -4.72 -3.41
N ASP A 547 4.30 -4.19 -2.84
CA ASP A 547 4.89 -2.94 -3.31
C ASP A 547 5.70 -3.22 -4.60
N CYS A 548 5.19 -2.75 -5.74
CA CYS A 548 5.87 -2.94 -7.03
C CYS A 548 7.19 -2.18 -7.03
N PHE A 549 8.30 -2.87 -7.30
CA PHE A 549 9.61 -2.25 -7.47
C PHE A 549 9.76 -1.71 -8.90
N THR A 550 9.67 -2.58 -9.90
CA THR A 550 9.63 -2.22 -11.33
C THR A 550 8.95 -3.32 -12.15
N VAL A 551 8.49 -2.97 -13.35
CA VAL A 551 7.91 -3.90 -14.32
C VAL A 551 8.74 -3.81 -15.60
N ALA A 552 9.29 -4.96 -16.01
CA ALA A 552 10.03 -5.09 -17.24
C ALA A 552 9.18 -5.76 -18.31
N THR A 553 9.23 -5.22 -19.51
CA THR A 553 8.44 -5.71 -20.63
C THR A 553 9.31 -5.88 -21.88
N ARG A 554 8.91 -6.82 -22.72
CA ARG A 554 9.43 -7.00 -24.07
C ARG A 554 8.26 -6.91 -25.03
N GLY A 555 8.37 -6.05 -26.04
CA GLY A 555 7.32 -5.85 -27.04
C GLY A 555 6.26 -4.79 -26.67
N VAL A 556 6.36 -4.18 -25.49
CA VAL A 556 5.62 -2.94 -25.15
C VAL A 556 6.50 -1.75 -25.53
N VAL A 557 5.90 -0.69 -26.07
CA VAL A 557 6.58 0.55 -26.47
C VAL A 557 6.13 1.66 -25.53
N TYR A 558 7.02 2.44 -24.93
CA TYR A 558 6.67 3.58 -24.07
C TYR A 558 6.96 4.91 -24.79
N ASP A 559 5.99 5.37 -25.58
CA ASP A 559 6.12 6.47 -26.53
C ASP A 559 5.43 7.77 -26.11
N GLN A 560 4.74 7.76 -24.97
CA GLN A 560 4.03 8.93 -24.45
C GLN A 560 4.91 9.68 -23.46
N LYS A 561 5.17 10.96 -23.74
CA LYS A 561 5.98 11.82 -22.88
C LYS A 561 5.46 11.82 -21.44
N MET A 562 6.39 11.77 -20.49
CA MET A 562 6.07 12.04 -19.10
C MET A 562 5.54 13.47 -18.92
N PRO A 563 4.61 13.71 -17.98
CA PRO A 563 4.19 15.06 -17.63
C PRO A 563 5.40 15.91 -17.20
N GLU A 564 5.47 17.15 -17.69
CA GLU A 564 6.61 18.05 -17.43
C GLU A 564 6.86 18.28 -15.94
N GLU A 565 5.79 18.42 -15.13
CA GLU A 565 5.88 18.52 -13.66
C GLU A 565 6.61 17.31 -13.05
N GLN A 566 6.43 16.10 -13.59
CA GLN A 566 7.13 14.91 -13.10
C GLN A 566 8.61 14.91 -13.52
N VAL A 567 8.93 15.40 -14.72
CA VAL A 567 10.32 15.52 -15.19
C VAL A 567 11.09 16.53 -14.35
N GLU A 568 10.51 17.70 -14.08
CA GLU A 568 11.12 18.70 -13.19
C GLU A 568 11.24 18.20 -11.75
N PHE A 569 10.25 17.44 -11.27
CA PHE A 569 10.33 16.84 -9.94
C PHE A 569 11.39 15.73 -9.85
N MET A 570 11.58 14.97 -10.93
CA MET A 570 12.67 14.00 -11.05
C MET A 570 14.04 14.70 -11.04
N LYS A 571 14.20 15.83 -11.74
CA LYS A 571 15.42 16.65 -11.70
C LYS A 571 15.69 17.17 -10.30
N TRP A 572 14.68 17.73 -9.63
CA TRP A 572 14.78 18.15 -8.23
C TRP A 572 15.23 17.01 -7.32
N MET A 573 14.68 15.81 -7.52
CA MET A 573 15.07 14.63 -6.74
C MET A 573 16.55 14.30 -6.97
N VAL A 574 17.01 14.24 -8.21
CA VAL A 574 18.41 13.93 -8.55
C VAL A 574 19.37 14.97 -7.96
N SER A 575 19.08 16.27 -8.10
CA SER A 575 19.89 17.32 -7.46
C SER A 575 19.96 17.16 -5.94
N SER A 576 18.82 16.85 -5.30
CA SER A 576 18.75 16.63 -3.85
C SER A 576 19.54 15.41 -3.40
N ILE A 577 19.62 14.36 -4.23
CA ILE A 577 20.50 13.21 -3.98
C ILE A 577 21.97 13.66 -4.04
N GLY A 578 22.33 14.50 -5.02
CA GLY A 578 23.65 15.13 -5.11
C GLY A 578 24.03 15.89 -3.83
N GLU A 579 23.11 16.70 -3.27
CA GLU A 579 23.32 17.43 -2.01
C GLU A 579 23.63 16.49 -0.83
N ILE A 580 22.94 15.35 -0.75
CA ILE A 580 23.17 14.34 0.29
C ILE A 580 24.55 13.71 0.13
N LEU A 581 24.93 13.34 -1.10
CA LEU A 581 26.22 12.72 -1.40
C LEU A 581 27.39 13.69 -1.21
N ASP A 582 27.19 14.99 -1.46
CA ASP A 582 28.16 16.05 -1.21
C ASP A 582 28.42 16.28 0.29
N THR A 583 27.49 15.89 1.15
CA THR A 583 27.56 16.10 2.60
C THR A 583 27.34 14.80 3.37
N PRO A 584 28.26 13.83 3.25
CA PRO A 584 28.14 12.56 3.95
C PRO A 584 28.17 12.80 5.47
N LYS A 585 27.29 12.11 6.19
CA LYS A 585 27.24 12.15 7.66
C LYS A 585 27.34 10.74 8.21
N GLU A 586 28.33 10.51 9.06
CA GLU A 586 28.58 9.21 9.67
C GLU A 586 27.40 8.76 10.55
N GLY A 587 26.97 7.52 10.41
CA GLY A 587 25.88 6.93 11.21
C GLY A 587 24.46 7.38 10.85
N GLU A 588 24.27 8.30 9.90
CA GLU A 588 22.93 8.66 9.41
C GLU A 588 22.45 7.71 8.30
N THR A 589 21.17 7.34 8.34
CA THR A 589 20.53 6.50 7.31
C THR A 589 20.12 7.33 6.10
N TRP A 590 19.97 6.71 4.93
CA TRP A 590 19.45 7.38 3.73
C TRP A 590 18.15 8.14 4.02
N THR A 591 17.24 7.48 4.72
CA THR A 591 15.94 8.02 5.06
C THR A 591 16.05 9.28 5.92
N SER A 592 16.95 9.29 6.91
CA SER A 592 17.21 10.47 7.74
C SER A 592 17.77 11.63 6.91
N ARG A 593 18.71 11.37 6.00
CA ARG A 593 19.27 12.39 5.10
C ARG A 593 18.21 12.95 4.15
N TRP A 594 17.41 12.08 3.54
CA TRP A 594 16.31 12.48 2.65
C TRP A 594 15.26 13.31 3.37
N PHE A 595 15.05 13.02 4.66
CA PHE A 595 14.15 13.79 5.49
C PHE A 595 14.60 15.23 5.69
N GLU A 596 15.89 15.46 5.91
CA GLU A 596 16.44 16.80 6.02
C GLU A 596 16.19 17.62 4.76
N ILE A 597 16.33 17.01 3.58
CA ILE A 597 15.96 17.64 2.30
C ILE A 597 14.50 18.08 2.32
N LEU A 598 13.57 17.17 2.65
CA LEU A 598 12.14 17.48 2.68
C LEU A 598 11.75 18.55 3.71
N ASP A 599 12.38 18.55 4.89
CA ASP A 599 12.18 19.60 5.90
C ASP A 599 12.74 20.94 5.42
N ASN A 600 13.92 20.96 4.81
CA ASN A 600 14.53 22.18 4.30
C ASN A 600 13.74 22.77 3.12
N THR A 601 13.34 21.95 2.14
CA THR A 601 12.41 22.33 1.07
C THR A 601 11.14 22.94 1.65
N HIS A 602 10.57 22.33 2.69
CA HIS A 602 9.39 22.88 3.34
C HIS A 602 9.67 24.21 4.07
N LYS A 603 10.80 24.36 4.75
CA LYS A 603 11.22 25.64 5.39
C LYS A 603 11.35 26.76 4.38
N ARG A 604 11.80 26.46 3.15
CA ARG A 604 11.91 27.41 2.05
C ARG A 604 10.56 27.75 1.42
N GLY A 605 9.47 27.08 1.81
CA GLY A 605 8.15 27.30 1.26
C GLY A 605 7.94 26.68 -0.13
N GLU A 606 8.87 25.84 -0.58
CA GLU A 606 8.81 25.19 -1.89
C GLU A 606 7.65 24.19 -1.93
N LYS A 607 6.82 24.29 -2.97
CA LYS A 607 5.72 23.35 -3.21
C LYS A 607 6.26 22.14 -3.96
N LEU A 608 6.16 20.97 -3.35
CA LEU A 608 6.45 19.70 -4.02
C LEU A 608 5.28 19.28 -4.90
N ALA A 609 5.60 18.61 -6.01
CA ALA A 609 4.63 18.07 -6.95
C ALA A 609 3.55 17.22 -6.24
N LYS A 610 2.32 17.32 -6.74
CA LYS A 610 1.21 16.54 -6.19
C LYS A 610 1.36 15.10 -6.65
N VAL A 611 1.39 14.17 -5.70
CA VAL A 611 1.46 12.74 -6.02
C VAL A 611 0.11 12.33 -6.64
N PRO A 612 0.10 11.74 -7.85
CA PRO A 612 -1.12 11.22 -8.46
C PRO A 612 -1.74 10.08 -7.63
N ARG A 613 -2.98 9.70 -7.94
CA ARG A 613 -3.76 8.73 -7.15
C ARG A 613 -3.03 7.40 -6.94
N PHE A 614 -2.36 6.89 -7.97
CA PHE A 614 -1.58 5.65 -7.91
C PHE A 614 -0.07 5.89 -7.89
N GLY A 615 0.39 7.10 -7.56
CA GLY A 615 1.81 7.46 -7.65
C GLY A 615 2.19 8.01 -9.01
N PHE A 616 3.48 8.34 -9.16
CA PHE A 616 4.03 8.86 -10.41
C PHE A 616 4.23 7.74 -11.43
N GLY A 617 4.48 8.12 -12.68
CA GLY A 617 4.63 7.18 -13.79
C GLY A 617 4.52 7.88 -15.13
N ASP A 618 5.16 7.31 -16.14
CA ASP A 618 4.78 7.61 -17.52
C ASP A 618 3.32 7.19 -17.78
N PRO A 619 2.63 7.81 -18.74
CA PRO A 619 1.21 7.53 -18.98
C PRO A 619 0.87 6.05 -19.15
N LYS A 620 1.75 5.27 -19.79
CA LYS A 620 1.51 3.85 -20.09
C LYS A 620 1.73 2.99 -18.85
N SER A 621 2.82 3.19 -18.13
CA SER A 621 3.06 2.52 -16.85
C SER A 621 1.98 2.87 -15.81
N TYR A 622 1.52 4.11 -15.79
CA TYR A 622 0.44 4.54 -14.91
C TYR A 622 -0.86 3.78 -15.20
N GLN A 623 -1.27 3.68 -16.47
CA GLN A 623 -2.46 2.93 -16.87
C GLN A 623 -2.32 1.42 -16.60
N MET A 624 -1.14 0.83 -16.78
CA MET A 624 -0.87 -0.56 -16.40
C MET A 624 -1.07 -0.78 -14.90
N MET A 625 -0.58 0.13 -14.05
CA MET A 625 -0.75 0.00 -12.61
C MET A 625 -2.19 0.29 -12.17
N GLU A 626 -2.88 1.26 -12.77
CA GLU A 626 -4.31 1.51 -12.53
C GLU A 626 -5.15 0.27 -12.88
N GLY A 627 -4.89 -0.38 -14.01
CA GLY A 627 -5.56 -1.62 -14.38
C GLY A 627 -5.25 -2.76 -13.41
N ALA A 628 -4.01 -2.88 -12.92
CA ALA A 628 -3.64 -3.84 -11.90
C ALA A 628 -4.47 -3.60 -10.63
N VAL A 629 -4.40 -2.39 -10.06
CA VAL A 629 -5.13 -2.02 -8.84
C VAL A 629 -6.63 -2.32 -8.98
N THR A 630 -7.22 -1.93 -10.11
CA THR A 630 -8.63 -2.18 -10.42
C THR A 630 -8.96 -3.67 -10.36
N ARG A 631 -8.16 -4.52 -11.04
CA ARG A 631 -8.35 -5.99 -11.04
C ARG A 631 -8.23 -6.59 -9.64
N PHE A 632 -7.22 -6.21 -8.87
CA PHE A 632 -6.96 -6.81 -7.55
C PHE A 632 -7.97 -6.36 -6.49
N VAL A 633 -8.46 -5.13 -6.57
CA VAL A 633 -9.59 -4.66 -5.74
C VAL A 633 -10.87 -5.41 -6.10
N TYR A 634 -11.16 -5.57 -7.40
CA TYR A 634 -12.31 -6.34 -7.86
C TYR A 634 -12.27 -7.81 -7.37
N ASN A 635 -11.08 -8.44 -7.43
CA ASN A 635 -10.83 -9.79 -6.92
C ASN A 635 -10.83 -9.88 -5.38
N LYS A 636 -11.09 -8.76 -4.67
CA LYS A 636 -11.18 -8.64 -3.21
C LYS A 636 -9.91 -8.96 -2.42
N ASN A 637 -8.78 -9.21 -3.08
CA ASN A 637 -7.50 -9.43 -2.40
C ASN A 637 -6.68 -8.15 -2.24
N GLY A 638 -6.87 -7.14 -3.10
CA GLY A 638 -6.15 -5.87 -3.02
C GLY A 638 -4.62 -6.04 -3.07
N ALA A 639 -4.12 -7.07 -3.74
CA ALA A 639 -2.70 -7.43 -3.72
C ALA A 639 -1.77 -6.31 -4.25
N VAL A 640 -2.25 -5.48 -5.18
CA VAL A 640 -1.55 -4.30 -5.68
C VAL A 640 -2.47 -3.10 -5.49
N ARG A 641 -2.01 -2.06 -4.78
CA ARG A 641 -2.85 -0.87 -4.50
C ARG A 641 -2.21 0.46 -4.91
N HIS A 642 -1.00 0.45 -5.48
CA HIS A 642 -0.34 1.64 -5.99
C HIS A 642 0.68 1.31 -7.09
N GLY A 643 1.23 2.36 -7.69
CA GLY A 643 2.24 2.31 -8.73
C GLY A 643 3.62 1.90 -8.23
N ALA A 644 4.56 1.83 -9.17
CA ALA A 644 5.87 1.25 -8.94
C ALA A 644 6.89 2.23 -8.33
N GLU A 645 7.78 1.68 -7.49
CA GLU A 645 8.83 2.41 -6.76
C GLU A 645 9.88 3.02 -7.69
N CYS A 646 10.05 2.47 -8.91
CA CYS A 646 10.87 3.08 -9.96
C CYS A 646 10.45 4.53 -10.31
N PHE A 647 9.21 4.92 -10.00
CA PHE A 647 8.69 6.27 -10.16
C PHE A 647 8.49 7.02 -8.83
N ASN A 648 8.84 6.45 -7.68
CA ASN A 648 8.66 7.13 -6.39
C ASN A 648 9.71 8.23 -6.17
N TYR A 649 9.48 9.39 -6.79
CA TYR A 649 10.41 10.52 -6.75
C TYR A 649 10.34 11.33 -5.45
N LYS A 650 9.19 11.28 -4.76
CA LYS A 650 8.99 12.08 -3.56
C LYS A 650 9.69 11.49 -2.35
N PHE A 651 9.76 10.17 -2.32
CA PHE A 651 10.29 9.44 -1.19
C PHE A 651 11.07 8.21 -1.68
N PRO A 652 12.15 8.39 -2.45
CA PRO A 652 12.97 7.28 -2.90
C PRO A 652 13.49 6.48 -1.70
N GLN A 653 13.17 5.19 -1.66
CA GLN A 653 13.48 4.32 -0.54
C GLN A 653 14.80 3.56 -0.71
N GLU A 654 15.29 2.98 0.39
CA GLU A 654 16.35 1.98 0.36
C GLU A 654 15.84 0.70 -0.31
N ILE A 655 16.75 0.03 -1.02
CA ILE A 655 16.49 -1.26 -1.66
C ILE A 655 16.52 -2.33 -0.57
N ASP A 656 15.51 -3.19 -0.53
CA ASP A 656 15.44 -4.30 0.41
C ASP A 656 16.58 -5.31 0.15
N ASP A 657 16.98 -6.05 1.18
CA ASP A 657 18.05 -7.05 1.08
C ASP A 657 17.67 -8.23 0.15
N GLU A 658 16.37 -8.43 -0.08
CA GLU A 658 15.82 -9.36 -1.06
C GLU A 658 14.61 -8.74 -1.77
N LEU A 659 14.41 -9.11 -3.03
CA LEU A 659 13.30 -8.68 -3.87
C LEU A 659 12.63 -9.90 -4.51
N LEU A 660 11.30 -9.88 -4.61
CA LEU A 660 10.53 -10.93 -5.27
C LEU A 660 10.46 -10.66 -6.78
N VAL A 661 11.03 -11.55 -7.58
CA VAL A 661 10.93 -11.53 -9.04
C VAL A 661 9.87 -12.52 -9.49
N ILE A 662 8.99 -12.10 -10.40
CA ILE A 662 7.91 -12.91 -10.99
C ILE A 662 8.03 -12.90 -12.52
N MET A 663 8.13 -14.07 -13.17
CA MET A 663 8.31 -14.19 -14.63
C MET A 663 7.78 -15.50 -15.24
N ASP A 664 7.53 -15.49 -16.56
CA ASP A 664 6.97 -16.62 -17.31
C ASP A 664 8.02 -17.69 -17.69
N SER A 665 9.23 -17.25 -18.02
CA SER A 665 10.29 -18.14 -18.53
C SER A 665 10.89 -19.09 -17.49
N GLY A 666 10.43 -18.99 -16.25
CA GLY A 666 11.02 -19.75 -15.16
C GLY A 666 12.41 -19.23 -14.74
N PHE A 667 12.98 -19.87 -13.72
CA PHE A 667 14.36 -19.62 -13.28
C PHE A 667 15.17 -20.90 -13.43
N ASP A 668 16.43 -20.79 -13.86
CA ASP A 668 17.39 -21.90 -13.84
C ASP A 668 16.91 -23.14 -14.65
N GLY A 669 16.14 -22.90 -15.73
CA GLY A 669 15.54 -23.96 -16.56
C GLY A 669 14.33 -24.68 -15.93
N THR A 670 13.85 -24.20 -14.78
CA THR A 670 12.67 -24.73 -14.09
C THR A 670 11.42 -23.91 -14.38
N ASN A 671 10.22 -24.47 -14.26
CA ASN A 671 8.94 -23.74 -14.37
C ASN A 671 8.62 -22.87 -13.12
N ARG A 672 9.64 -22.28 -12.49
CA ARG A 672 9.49 -21.43 -11.31
C ARG A 672 9.00 -20.05 -11.68
N LEU A 673 7.74 -19.75 -11.40
CA LEU A 673 7.17 -18.44 -11.74
C LEU A 673 7.69 -17.29 -10.87
N PHE A 674 8.23 -17.56 -9.69
CA PHE A 674 8.73 -16.50 -8.80
C PHE A 674 9.94 -16.94 -7.96
N LYS A 675 10.88 -16.04 -7.71
CA LYS A 675 12.12 -16.27 -6.92
C LYS A 675 12.45 -14.99 -6.14
N TYR A 676 12.82 -15.14 -4.87
CA TYR A 676 13.43 -14.05 -4.10
C TYR A 676 14.90 -13.96 -4.51
N MET A 677 15.37 -12.75 -4.77
CA MET A 677 16.72 -12.46 -5.25
C MET A 677 17.33 -11.33 -4.46
N LYS A 678 18.64 -11.44 -4.19
CA LYS A 678 19.40 -10.30 -3.68
C LYS A 678 19.54 -9.21 -4.75
N PRO A 679 19.79 -7.94 -4.37
CA PRO A 679 20.02 -6.87 -5.34
C PRO A 679 21.06 -7.21 -6.41
N GLU A 680 22.17 -7.86 -6.05
CA GLU A 680 23.22 -8.23 -7.01
C GLU A 680 22.74 -9.28 -8.02
N GLU A 681 22.02 -10.30 -7.55
CA GLU A 681 21.44 -11.34 -8.40
C GLU A 681 20.39 -10.75 -9.36
N LEU A 682 19.56 -9.83 -8.87
CA LEU A 682 18.59 -9.10 -9.68
C LEU A 682 19.30 -8.26 -10.75
N GLN A 683 20.39 -7.56 -10.42
CA GLN A 683 21.16 -6.79 -11.39
C GLN A 683 21.70 -7.68 -12.51
N GLU A 684 22.26 -8.86 -12.19
CA GLU A 684 22.75 -9.80 -13.22
C GLU A 684 21.61 -10.28 -14.12
N LEU A 685 20.47 -10.67 -13.52
CA LEU A 685 19.27 -11.04 -14.28
C LEU A 685 18.82 -9.91 -15.20
N MET A 686 18.76 -8.67 -14.70
CA MET A 686 18.35 -7.51 -15.48
C MET A 686 19.31 -7.24 -16.65
N LEU A 687 20.61 -7.37 -16.44
CA LEU A 687 21.61 -7.22 -17.50
C LEU A 687 21.40 -8.28 -18.61
N GLU A 688 21.15 -9.53 -18.25
CA GLU A 688 20.80 -10.59 -19.20
C GLU A 688 19.49 -10.27 -19.95
N LYS A 689 18.46 -9.83 -19.23
CA LYS A 689 17.15 -9.56 -19.84
C LYS A 689 17.16 -8.35 -20.76
N ILE A 690 18.06 -7.38 -20.56
CA ILE A 690 18.27 -6.30 -21.53
C ILE A 690 18.75 -6.88 -22.88
N ASP A 691 19.64 -7.86 -22.88
CA ASP A 691 20.10 -8.53 -24.12
C ASP A 691 18.96 -9.30 -24.80
N ASP A 692 18.06 -9.87 -24.00
CA ASP A 692 16.84 -10.53 -24.48
C ASP A 692 15.78 -9.53 -25.03
N GLY A 693 16.06 -8.22 -24.97
CA GLY A 693 15.20 -7.15 -25.46
C GLY A 693 14.15 -6.65 -24.46
N PHE A 694 14.30 -6.95 -23.17
CA PHE A 694 13.45 -6.35 -22.13
C PHE A 694 13.88 -4.91 -21.83
N ILE A 695 12.89 -4.11 -21.47
CA ILE A 695 13.05 -2.70 -21.07
C ILE A 695 12.25 -2.44 -19.80
N PHE A 696 12.73 -1.51 -18.97
CA PHE A 696 12.10 -1.14 -17.71
C PHE A 696 12.60 0.24 -17.24
N PRO A 697 11.76 0.99 -16.52
CA PRO A 697 12.18 2.20 -15.81
C PRO A 697 13.05 1.85 -14.59
N ILE A 698 14.02 2.72 -14.29
CA ILE A 698 14.92 2.63 -13.13
C ILE A 698 14.77 3.94 -12.34
N ASN A 699 14.62 3.87 -11.02
CA ASN A 699 14.61 5.08 -10.19
C ASN A 699 16.00 5.76 -10.25
N PRO A 700 16.10 7.08 -10.53
CA PRO A 700 17.38 7.77 -10.53
C PRO A 700 18.19 7.62 -9.24
N LYS A 701 17.52 7.49 -8.07
CA LYS A 701 18.19 7.21 -6.79
C LYS A 701 19.02 5.94 -6.85
N TRP A 702 18.51 4.89 -7.50
CA TRP A 702 19.25 3.64 -7.63
C TRP A 702 20.52 3.85 -8.45
N ILE A 703 20.42 4.60 -9.54
CA ILE A 703 21.53 4.85 -10.47
C ILE A 703 22.70 5.55 -9.76
N VAL A 704 22.41 6.60 -8.98
CA VAL A 704 23.45 7.47 -8.41
C VAL A 704 23.85 7.10 -6.97
N ALA A 705 22.95 6.51 -6.18
CA ALA A 705 23.18 6.27 -4.77
C ALA A 705 23.32 4.78 -4.40
N ASP A 706 22.78 3.84 -5.19
CA ASP A 706 22.85 2.41 -4.88
C ASP A 706 23.90 1.68 -5.73
N LYS A 707 24.79 0.94 -5.06
CA LYS A 707 25.90 0.24 -5.71
C LYS A 707 25.42 -0.74 -6.78
N GLY A 708 26.08 -0.70 -7.95
CA GLY A 708 25.87 -1.66 -9.03
C GLY A 708 24.69 -1.36 -9.96
N TRP A 709 23.86 -0.36 -9.69
CA TRP A 709 22.72 -0.02 -10.55
C TRP A 709 23.10 0.85 -11.77
N LYS A 710 24.17 1.65 -11.68
CA LYS A 710 24.69 2.42 -12.82
C LYS A 710 24.99 1.55 -14.04
N ARG A 711 25.59 0.36 -13.87
CA ARG A 711 25.86 -0.55 -15.00
C ARG A 711 24.59 -1.06 -15.68
N VAL A 712 23.49 -1.24 -14.94
CA VAL A 712 22.19 -1.63 -15.52
C VAL A 712 21.63 -0.48 -16.36
N TYR A 713 21.71 0.75 -15.82
CA TYR A 713 21.37 1.96 -16.56
C TYR A 713 22.22 2.13 -17.82
N ASP A 714 23.53 2.00 -17.74
CA ASP A 714 24.44 2.14 -18.88
C ASP A 714 24.18 1.11 -19.97
N LYS A 715 23.81 -0.12 -19.57
CA LYS A 715 23.42 -1.16 -20.51
C LYS A 715 22.11 -0.83 -21.21
N LEU A 716 21.11 -0.26 -20.52
CA LEU A 716 19.90 0.25 -21.17
C LEU A 716 20.24 1.40 -22.14
N MET A 717 21.01 2.38 -21.69
CA MET A 717 21.36 3.59 -22.46
C MET A 717 22.13 3.25 -23.74
N SER A 718 23.00 2.25 -23.70
CA SER A 718 23.78 1.76 -24.85
C SER A 718 23.03 0.79 -25.77
N SER A 719 21.80 0.39 -25.41
CA SER A 719 20.98 -0.50 -26.22
C SER A 719 20.69 0.10 -27.60
N LYS A 720 20.96 -0.66 -28.66
CA LYS A 720 20.63 -0.26 -30.05
C LYS A 720 19.18 -0.54 -30.43
N ASN A 721 18.39 -1.11 -29.52
CA ASN A 721 17.00 -1.43 -29.77
C ASN A 721 16.15 -0.15 -29.82
N ALA A 722 15.42 0.06 -30.92
CA ALA A 722 14.61 1.26 -31.13
C ALA A 722 13.54 1.46 -30.04
N ASN A 723 12.89 0.38 -29.60
CA ASN A 723 11.88 0.46 -28.53
C ASN A 723 12.51 0.87 -27.20
N THR A 724 13.73 0.39 -26.90
CA THR A 724 14.48 0.84 -25.73
C THR A 724 14.78 2.33 -25.82
N GLN A 725 15.28 2.81 -26.95
CA GLN A 725 15.61 4.22 -27.13
C GLN A 725 14.39 5.14 -27.01
N ILE A 726 13.24 4.76 -27.59
CA ILE A 726 11.97 5.50 -27.44
C ILE A 726 11.55 5.55 -25.97
N SER A 727 11.64 4.44 -25.26
CA SER A 727 11.21 4.36 -23.86
C SER A 727 12.12 5.16 -22.93
N LEU A 728 13.44 5.14 -23.19
CA LEU A 728 14.40 5.99 -22.49
C LEU A 728 14.20 7.48 -22.77
N GLU A 729 13.72 7.86 -23.96
CA GLU A 729 13.35 9.25 -24.25
C GLU A 729 12.12 9.71 -23.48
N THR A 730 11.21 8.79 -23.16
CA THR A 730 10.07 9.04 -22.29
C THR A 730 10.50 9.23 -20.82
N TRP A 731 11.32 8.32 -20.29
CA TRP A 731 11.69 8.33 -18.87
C TRP A 731 12.83 9.30 -18.53
N PHE A 732 13.77 9.47 -19.45
CA PHE A 732 14.93 10.36 -19.31
C PHE A 732 15.08 11.21 -20.57
N PRO A 733 14.23 12.23 -20.82
CA PRO A 733 14.30 13.01 -22.06
C PRO A 733 15.67 13.69 -22.22
N LYS A 734 16.28 13.62 -23.41
CA LYS A 734 17.62 14.19 -23.68
C LYS A 734 17.65 15.69 -23.43
N ASP A 735 16.60 16.38 -23.86
CA ASP A 735 16.54 17.84 -23.78
C ASP A 735 16.23 18.35 -22.36
N SER A 736 15.98 17.46 -21.39
CA SER A 736 15.67 17.85 -20.01
C SER A 736 16.90 18.14 -19.13
N GLY A 737 18.09 17.69 -19.56
CA GLY A 737 19.33 17.76 -18.77
C GLY A 737 19.45 16.67 -17.68
N ILE A 738 18.48 15.76 -17.55
CA ILE A 738 18.49 14.75 -16.49
C ILE A 738 19.61 13.71 -16.66
N ARG A 739 19.95 13.35 -17.91
CA ARG A 739 20.98 12.35 -18.20
C ARG A 739 22.34 12.87 -17.77
N GLU A 740 22.63 14.11 -18.14
CA GLU A 740 23.85 14.84 -17.82
C GLU A 740 24.00 14.99 -16.30
N LEU A 741 22.93 15.35 -15.61
CA LEU A 741 22.92 15.48 -14.16
C LEU A 741 23.19 14.14 -13.44
N ILE A 742 22.62 13.04 -13.93
CA ILE A 742 22.88 11.69 -13.41
C ILE A 742 24.37 11.33 -13.59
N GLU A 743 24.94 11.56 -14.77
CA GLU A 743 26.35 11.29 -15.04
C GLU A 743 27.27 12.16 -14.20
N GLU A 744 26.97 13.46 -14.06
CA GLU A 744 27.74 14.40 -13.24
C GLU A 744 27.83 13.91 -11.79
N ILE A 745 26.69 13.59 -11.18
CA ILE A 745 26.63 13.14 -9.78
C ILE A 745 27.33 11.79 -9.64
N HIS A 746 27.14 10.85 -10.56
CA HIS A 746 27.79 9.54 -10.48
C HIS A 746 29.31 9.65 -10.65
N MET A 747 29.82 10.48 -11.56
CA MET A 747 31.26 10.72 -11.70
C MET A 747 31.87 11.31 -10.44
N LYS A 748 31.15 12.23 -9.77
CA LYS A 748 31.57 12.82 -8.50
C LYS A 748 31.53 11.82 -7.35
N HIS A 749 30.54 10.93 -7.34
CA HIS A 749 30.24 9.99 -6.26
C HIS A 749 30.11 8.55 -6.77
N PRO A 750 31.17 7.92 -7.28
CA PRO A 750 31.09 6.62 -7.95
C PRO A 750 30.70 5.46 -7.02
N GLN A 751 30.87 5.62 -5.70
CA GLN A 751 30.45 4.64 -4.70
C GLN A 751 29.01 4.87 -4.20
N GLY A 752 28.35 5.94 -4.63
CA GLY A 752 27.02 6.31 -4.17
C GLY A 752 26.96 6.58 -2.67
N TYR A 753 25.83 6.21 -2.06
CA TYR A 753 25.59 6.37 -0.62
C TYR A 753 26.15 5.17 0.15
N SER A 754 26.98 5.42 1.16
CA SER A 754 27.53 4.39 2.04
C SER A 754 27.22 4.71 3.49
N THR A 755 26.50 3.81 4.17
CA THR A 755 26.40 3.85 5.64
C THR A 755 27.68 3.28 6.23
N THR A 756 28.35 4.05 7.06
CA THR A 756 29.62 3.66 7.71
C THR A 756 29.43 2.70 8.89
N MET A 757 28.19 2.42 9.31
CA MET A 757 27.88 1.57 10.45
C MET A 757 26.79 0.54 10.13
N ASP A 758 26.83 -0.59 10.83
CA ASP A 758 25.77 -1.59 10.91
C ASP A 758 24.57 -1.06 11.72
N THR A 759 24.05 0.11 11.35
CA THR A 759 22.81 0.61 11.94
C THR A 759 21.71 -0.37 11.55
N PRO A 760 20.91 -0.89 12.52
CA PRO A 760 19.82 -1.80 12.20
C PRO A 760 18.92 -1.17 11.14
N LYS A 761 18.88 -1.76 9.95
CA LYS A 761 17.97 -1.32 8.89
C LYS A 761 16.55 -1.53 9.41
N LEU A 762 15.78 -0.45 9.50
CA LEU A 762 14.34 -0.58 9.63
C LEU A 762 13.83 -1.18 8.32
N GLU A 763 13.10 -2.30 8.40
CA GLU A 763 12.64 -3.01 7.21
C GLU A 763 11.62 -2.17 6.40
N GLY A 764 11.73 -2.24 5.07
CA GLY A 764 10.80 -1.62 4.13
C GLY A 764 10.59 -0.12 4.35
N THR A 765 9.34 0.29 4.56
CA THR A 765 8.91 1.70 4.55
C THR A 765 8.86 2.35 5.93
N GLU A 766 9.39 1.70 6.97
CA GLU A 766 9.22 2.10 8.37
C GLU A 766 9.88 3.42 8.73
N ALA A 767 11.18 3.54 8.45
CA ALA A 767 11.93 4.76 8.70
C ALA A 767 11.25 5.95 8.03
N LEU A 768 10.79 5.75 6.79
CA LEU A 768 10.21 6.79 5.98
C LEU A 768 8.89 7.31 6.54
N ASP A 769 8.02 6.40 6.98
CA ASP A 769 6.74 6.79 7.55
C ASP A 769 6.93 7.54 8.87
N LEU A 770 7.82 7.08 9.75
CA LEU A 770 8.15 7.78 11.00
C LEU A 770 8.61 9.21 10.72
N MET A 771 9.51 9.36 9.75
CA MET A 771 10.01 10.64 9.31
C MET A 771 8.88 11.52 8.77
N ARG A 772 8.04 11.03 7.84
CA ARG A 772 6.88 11.79 7.32
C ARG A 772 6.01 12.39 8.43
N GLN A 773 5.75 11.62 9.49
CA GLN A 773 4.95 12.11 10.60
C GLN A 773 5.70 13.11 11.47
N GLN A 774 6.99 12.93 11.68
CA GLN A 774 7.83 13.94 12.31
C GLN A 774 7.78 15.26 11.52
N LEU A 775 7.80 15.20 10.18
CA LEU A 775 7.67 16.39 9.33
C LEU A 775 6.38 17.10 9.65
N LYS A 776 5.27 16.35 9.57
CA LYS A 776 3.94 16.88 9.78
C LYS A 776 3.83 17.58 11.13
N ARG A 777 4.35 16.97 12.19
CA ARG A 777 4.42 17.60 13.52
C ARG A 777 5.25 18.88 13.52
N GLN A 778 6.42 18.89 12.90
CA GLN A 778 7.23 20.11 12.78
C GLN A 778 6.50 21.21 11.99
N LYS A 779 5.76 20.88 10.91
CA LYS A 779 4.94 21.84 10.16
C LYS A 779 3.88 22.47 11.05
N VAL A 780 3.17 21.63 11.80
CA VAL A 780 2.13 22.06 12.74
C VAL A 780 2.72 22.95 13.84
N LEU A 781 3.88 22.57 14.42
CA LEU A 781 4.57 23.40 15.43
C LEU A 781 4.88 24.78 14.89
N ARG A 782 5.46 24.85 13.68
CA ARG A 782 5.88 26.13 13.09
C ARG A 782 4.68 27.03 12.84
N LYS A 783 3.58 26.50 12.32
CA LYS A 783 2.33 27.26 12.15
C LYS A 783 1.82 27.80 13.48
N ALA A 784 1.81 26.96 14.52
CA ALA A 784 1.40 27.38 15.86
C ALA A 784 2.31 28.48 16.44
N ILE A 785 3.64 28.35 16.28
CA ILE A 785 4.61 29.37 16.72
C ILE A 785 4.41 30.69 15.98
N VAL A 786 4.21 30.66 14.66
CA VAL A 786 3.96 31.87 13.86
C VAL A 786 2.67 32.54 14.33
N LYS A 787 1.58 31.78 14.49
CA LYS A 787 0.29 32.29 14.98
C LYS A 787 0.42 32.90 16.38
N PHE A 788 1.13 32.23 17.29
CA PHE A 788 1.38 32.73 18.64
C PHE A 788 2.17 34.04 18.62
N LYS A 789 3.22 34.14 17.78
CA LYS A 789 3.98 35.38 17.61
C LYS A 789 3.10 36.52 17.08
N SER A 790 2.22 36.25 16.12
CA SER A 790 1.26 37.23 15.62
C SER A 790 0.32 37.72 16.72
N TYR A 791 -0.24 36.83 17.54
CA TYR A 791 -1.07 37.25 18.67
C TYR A 791 -0.30 38.04 19.72
N TYR A 792 0.93 37.64 20.03
CA TYR A 792 1.79 38.36 20.98
C TYR A 792 2.10 39.78 20.49
N GLN A 793 2.33 39.95 19.19
CA GLN A 793 2.54 41.27 18.56
C GLN A 793 1.28 42.12 18.45
N MET A 794 0.08 41.51 18.47
CA MET A 794 -1.19 42.25 18.49
C MET A 794 -1.61 42.67 19.90
N SER A 795 -1.11 41.99 20.93
CA SER A 795 -1.45 42.26 22.34
C SER A 795 -0.50 43.24 23.02
N HIS A 796 0.63 43.58 22.38
CA HIS A 796 1.61 44.56 22.81
C HIS A 796 1.70 45.67 21.77
#